data_AF-A0A4Y6PU05-F1
#
_entry.id   AF-A0A4Y6PU05-F1
#
_cell.length_a   1.000
_cell.length_b   1.000
_cell.length_c   1.000
_cell.angle_alpha   90.00
_cell.angle_beta   90.00
_cell.angle_gamma   90.00
#
_symmetry.space_group_name_H-M   'P 1'
#
loop_
_entity.id
_entity.type
_entity.pdbx_description
1 polymer ?
#
loop_
_entity_poly.entity_id
_entity_poly.type
_entity_poly.pdbx_seq_one_letter_code
_entity_poly.pdbx_strand_id
1 'polypeptide(L)'
;MTPKKKMATMKFKLSLAAAVFLASSTAYAEPGDASEKTQPKLETAADASVLVRDLQDKIRQARLEQDKLRGTALPDGVADRLSAHRAMTPMNNDQPPADRLVWKHDWELDHASTDTLFGWTMHTAGDINGDDFDDMLVGAPNGDGAAYLFHGSADGPADAANWIEGSPQEDAQFGYALGSAGDIDGDGFDDVVIGAPFYSVNPDEKQGAFYIYRGSSAGLSTEPDREYIGQTVEGQLGLSVASAGDVNGDGYVDVIVGAPGPGAGGTAFIYTGGVNGLSQAPTFTIEAPDNSGQFGFSVDGAGDVNGDGYADVIVGSPAYTAGEPAEGAVFLYLGSENGPSETPDWQVESDSREAFLGYMIAGAGDINGDGYGDIIAGAAGYTGPVGEDEEPLQYEGAVFAYLSDGTTLEATHSWKIEGNRQEAFLGKDVSGGGDVNGDGYDDVLIANAHFGLVSYGGELYLGGENGLSPDIAWQAIFEGNSTIGQTAHMVGDINNDGFTDMLLSAPELTDIYLYFGAGCFDADWDNFTAPNPISCPSGDDCHDLHDTAYPGGEEICDGLDNNCDGTFDDGCDDDGDGYCDDDIEAWAAGGLPPICPNGLGDCDDEDPDHNPGSPELCNFKDDDCNDRVDEEPKVCGEEQICVQGGCFAECTADAECAEGQKCYGGRCAADPCEGIICPETREECFNGTCQVACKIEAECRFDDKQCIAGRCAADPCDGVLCGSNEVCDNGTCVDPNAGGEDAGGDAGGADAGTGSTDGSNKKDDGGCSTTPGGVPGSGMMLVLAALGGLLWRRRS
;
A
#
# COMPACT_ATOMS: atom_id res chain seq x y z
N MET A 1 -22.59 3.59 42.95
CA MET A 1 -23.74 4.53 42.75
C MET A 1 -24.03 5.31 44.04
N THR A 2 -24.03 6.65 43.99
CA THR A 2 -24.37 7.50 45.15
C THR A 2 -25.88 7.54 45.42
N PRO A 3 -26.32 7.85 46.66
CA PRO A 3 -27.74 7.85 47.05
C PRO A 3 -28.62 8.83 46.25
N LYS A 4 -28.04 9.86 45.62
CA LYS A 4 -28.75 10.75 44.67
C LYS A 4 -29.18 10.01 43.39
N LYS A 5 -28.37 9.09 42.86
CA LYS A 5 -28.72 8.27 41.68
C LYS A 5 -29.90 7.33 41.97
N LYS A 6 -29.98 6.72 43.16
CA LYS A 6 -31.12 5.86 43.55
C LYS A 6 -32.46 6.60 43.65
N MET A 7 -32.46 7.87 44.08
CA MET A 7 -33.69 8.66 44.18
C MET A 7 -34.24 9.10 42.81
N ALA A 8 -33.36 9.36 41.84
CA ALA A 8 -33.76 9.70 40.47
C ALA A 8 -34.41 8.49 39.77
N THR A 9 -33.79 7.31 39.84
CA THR A 9 -34.32 6.07 39.26
C THR A 9 -35.67 5.65 39.87
N MET A 10 -35.89 5.94 41.17
CA MET A 10 -37.13 5.58 41.86
C MET A 10 -38.29 6.54 41.53
N LYS A 11 -38.01 7.83 41.34
CA LYS A 11 -39.01 8.81 40.86
C LYS A 11 -39.39 8.57 39.39
N PHE A 12 -38.44 8.11 38.58
CA PHE A 12 -38.64 7.75 37.18
C PHE A 12 -39.57 6.53 37.04
N LYS A 13 -39.32 5.45 37.79
CA LYS A 13 -40.19 4.26 37.81
C LYS A 13 -41.61 4.53 38.32
N LEU A 14 -41.77 5.47 39.26
CA LEU A 14 -43.09 5.86 39.77
C LEU A 14 -43.91 6.68 38.76
N SER A 15 -43.24 7.51 37.94
CA SER A 15 -43.91 8.32 36.92
C SER A 15 -44.32 7.48 35.70
N LEU A 16 -43.48 6.52 35.30
CA LEU A 16 -43.77 5.58 34.22
C LEU A 16 -44.95 4.65 34.57
N ALA A 17 -45.00 4.15 35.81
CA ALA A 17 -46.12 3.33 36.28
C ALA A 17 -47.44 4.10 36.36
N ALA A 18 -47.40 5.41 36.70
CA ALA A 18 -48.59 6.24 36.76
C ALA A 18 -49.14 6.58 35.35
N ALA A 19 -48.26 6.78 34.36
CA ALA A 19 -48.64 7.06 32.98
C ALA A 19 -49.28 5.85 32.28
N VAL A 20 -48.70 4.66 32.47
CA VAL A 20 -49.25 3.39 31.95
C VAL A 20 -50.61 3.06 32.57
N PHE A 21 -50.81 3.40 33.84
CA PHE A 21 -52.09 3.17 34.54
C PHE A 21 -53.20 4.14 34.09
N LEU A 22 -52.84 5.36 33.68
CA LEU A 22 -53.81 6.34 33.16
C LEU A 22 -54.25 5.99 31.72
N ALA A 23 -53.31 5.58 30.85
CA ALA A 23 -53.59 5.21 29.46
C ALA A 23 -54.44 3.93 29.31
N SER A 24 -54.28 2.97 30.23
CA SER A 24 -55.04 1.71 30.22
C SER A 24 -56.47 1.84 30.78
N SER A 25 -56.80 2.95 31.44
CA SER A 25 -58.10 3.13 32.12
C SER A 25 -59.19 3.80 31.26
N THR A 26 -58.87 4.31 30.06
CA THR A 26 -59.81 5.04 29.20
C THR A 26 -60.45 4.21 28.08
N ALA A 27 -60.10 2.92 27.94
CA ALA A 27 -60.57 2.06 26.84
C ALA A 27 -61.77 1.15 27.19
N TYR A 28 -62.32 1.18 28.40
CA TYR A 28 -63.51 0.39 28.77
C TYR A 28 -64.46 1.16 29.69
N ALA A 29 -65.51 1.78 29.12
CA ALA A 29 -66.69 2.18 29.86
C ALA A 29 -67.96 2.12 28.97
N GLU A 30 -68.82 1.12 29.20
CA GLU A 30 -70.22 1.10 28.75
C GLU A 30 -71.09 2.02 29.64
N PRO A 31 -72.27 2.48 29.18
CA PRO A 31 -72.94 3.64 29.77
C PRO A 31 -73.78 3.26 30.99
N GLY A 32 -73.51 3.90 32.12
CA GLY A 32 -74.30 3.72 33.35
C GLY A 32 -74.08 4.83 34.37
N ASP A 33 -74.99 5.80 34.36
CA ASP A 33 -75.42 6.72 35.41
C ASP A 33 -74.39 7.63 36.14
N ALA A 34 -74.84 8.85 36.42
CA ALA A 34 -74.06 10.03 36.75
C ALA A 34 -73.32 9.99 38.12
N SER A 35 -72.10 10.54 38.18
CA SER A 35 -71.84 11.77 38.94
C SER A 35 -70.46 12.38 38.62
N GLU A 36 -70.51 13.69 38.51
CA GLU A 36 -69.55 14.70 38.08
C GLU A 36 -68.25 14.76 38.90
N LYS A 37 -67.08 14.59 38.24
CA LYS A 37 -65.86 15.37 38.51
C LYS A 37 -65.07 15.61 37.22
N THR A 38 -64.81 16.88 36.96
CA THR A 38 -64.10 17.47 35.81
C THR A 38 -62.72 16.86 35.54
N GLN A 39 -62.55 16.26 34.36
CA GLN A 39 -61.27 16.07 33.68
C GLN A 39 -61.34 16.72 32.29
N PRO A 40 -60.23 17.27 31.75
CA PRO A 40 -60.20 17.89 30.43
C PRO A 40 -60.50 16.83 29.36
N LYS A 41 -61.47 17.11 28.49
CA LYS A 41 -61.77 16.27 27.32
C LYS A 41 -60.71 16.54 26.25
N LEU A 42 -59.99 15.52 25.80
CA LEU A 42 -59.38 15.53 24.47
C LEU A 42 -60.52 15.41 23.46
N GLU A 43 -60.66 16.38 22.56
CA GLU A 43 -61.82 16.46 21.66
C GLU A 43 -61.56 15.84 20.28
N THR A 44 -60.32 15.45 19.92
CA THR A 44 -60.04 14.76 18.64
C THR A 44 -58.92 13.72 18.74
N ALA A 45 -58.89 12.77 17.80
CA ALA A 45 -57.81 11.78 17.66
C ALA A 45 -56.46 12.42 17.29
N ALA A 46 -56.47 13.61 16.66
CA ALA A 46 -55.28 14.38 16.34
C ALA A 46 -54.59 14.96 17.61
N ASP A 47 -55.35 15.29 18.65
CA ASP A 47 -54.78 15.79 19.91
C ASP A 47 -54.09 14.68 20.72
N ALA A 48 -54.49 13.42 20.52
CA ALA A 48 -53.88 12.27 21.15
C ALA A 48 -52.57 11.85 20.47
N SER A 49 -52.48 11.94 19.13
CA SER A 49 -51.24 11.62 18.40
C SER A 49 -50.14 12.64 18.66
N VAL A 50 -50.47 13.93 18.78
CA VAL A 50 -49.51 14.99 19.16
C VAL A 50 -48.96 14.78 20.57
N LEU A 51 -49.81 14.36 21.51
CA LEU A 51 -49.39 14.09 22.89
C LEU A 51 -48.54 12.82 23.01
N VAL A 52 -48.79 11.82 22.15
CA VAL A 52 -47.96 10.59 22.07
C VAL A 52 -46.59 10.91 21.46
N ARG A 53 -46.53 11.70 20.38
CA ARG A 53 -45.27 12.22 19.81
C ARG A 53 -44.44 12.98 20.86
N ASP A 54 -45.04 13.96 21.54
CA ASP A 54 -44.35 14.75 22.58
C ASP A 54 -43.85 13.90 23.76
N LEU A 55 -44.50 12.77 24.05
CA LEU A 55 -44.05 11.83 25.09
C LEU A 55 -42.92 10.92 24.59
N GLN A 56 -42.98 10.48 23.33
CA GLN A 56 -41.94 9.69 22.67
C GLN A 56 -40.65 10.52 22.51
N ASP A 57 -40.76 11.78 22.10
CA ASP A 57 -39.64 12.72 21.99
C ASP A 57 -38.94 12.95 23.34
N LYS A 58 -39.71 13.03 24.43
CA LYS A 58 -39.14 13.15 25.79
C LYS A 58 -38.47 11.86 26.28
N ILE A 59 -38.91 10.70 25.82
CA ILE A 59 -38.26 9.42 26.12
C ILE A 59 -36.97 9.27 25.31
N ARG A 60 -36.98 9.69 24.03
CA ARG A 60 -35.82 9.78 23.12
C ARG A 60 -34.71 10.64 23.73
N GLN A 61 -35.01 11.89 24.08
CA GLN A 61 -34.04 12.81 24.70
C GLN A 61 -33.45 12.24 26.01
N ALA A 62 -34.25 11.50 26.79
CA ALA A 62 -33.77 10.87 28.02
C ALA A 62 -32.88 9.63 27.80
N ARG A 63 -33.06 8.89 26.70
CA ARG A 63 -32.18 7.77 26.32
C ARG A 63 -30.86 8.28 25.72
N LEU A 64 -30.93 9.27 24.83
CA LEU A 64 -29.75 9.93 24.25
C LEU A 64 -28.86 10.58 25.32
N GLU A 65 -29.45 11.26 26.32
CA GLU A 65 -28.68 11.74 27.49
C GLU A 65 -28.04 10.59 28.28
N GLN A 66 -28.66 9.42 28.32
CA GLN A 66 -28.11 8.25 29.02
C GLN A 66 -26.92 7.63 28.29
N ASP A 67 -26.93 7.62 26.96
CA ASP A 67 -25.85 7.07 26.14
C ASP A 67 -24.68 8.09 25.99
N LYS A 68 -24.97 9.40 25.89
CA LYS A 68 -23.96 10.47 26.08
C LYS A 68 -23.24 10.38 27.44
N LEU A 69 -23.96 9.96 28.49
CA LEU A 69 -23.38 9.74 29.83
C LEU A 69 -22.61 8.41 29.96
N ARG A 70 -22.72 7.49 29.01
CA ARG A 70 -21.96 6.23 28.97
C ARG A 70 -20.63 6.38 28.22
N GLY A 71 -20.58 7.23 27.19
CA GLY A 71 -19.34 7.57 26.47
C GLY A 71 -18.33 8.42 27.24
N THR A 72 -18.52 8.70 28.54
CA THR A 72 -17.64 9.62 29.31
C THR A 72 -16.83 8.96 30.44
N ALA A 73 -16.76 7.62 30.51
CA ALA A 73 -15.90 6.96 31.51
C ALA A 73 -15.44 5.57 31.06
N LEU A 74 -14.22 5.49 30.53
CA LEU A 74 -13.45 4.26 30.45
C LEU A 74 -13.25 3.70 31.89
N PRO A 75 -13.64 2.45 32.17
CA PRO A 75 -13.24 1.79 33.41
C PRO A 75 -11.74 1.48 33.36
N ASP A 76 -11.01 1.82 34.43
CA ASP A 76 -9.62 1.41 34.67
C ASP A 76 -9.49 -0.12 34.54
N GLY A 77 -9.07 -0.59 33.37
CA GLY A 77 -8.98 -2.02 33.04
C GLY A 77 -8.88 -2.34 31.53
N VAL A 78 -9.16 -1.39 30.63
CA VAL A 78 -9.04 -1.59 29.17
C VAL A 78 -7.58 -1.46 28.68
N ALA A 79 -6.72 -0.77 29.43
CA ALA A 79 -5.29 -0.64 29.09
C ALA A 79 -4.54 -1.99 29.02
N ASP A 80 -5.06 -3.06 29.61
CA ASP A 80 -4.43 -4.40 29.57
C ASP A 80 -4.79 -5.21 28.31
N ARG A 81 -5.81 -4.80 27.52
CA ARG A 81 -6.13 -5.44 26.22
C ARG A 81 -5.38 -4.81 25.04
N LEU A 82 -4.94 -3.55 25.16
CA LEU A 82 -4.10 -2.86 24.17
C LEU A 82 -2.74 -3.55 23.91
N SER A 83 -2.28 -4.41 24.83
CA SER A 83 -0.98 -5.08 24.70
C SER A 83 -0.98 -6.27 23.75
N ALA A 84 -2.16 -6.76 23.33
CA ALA A 84 -2.29 -7.96 22.50
C ALA A 84 -2.51 -7.68 21.00
N HIS A 85 -2.89 -6.45 20.63
CA HIS A 85 -3.07 -6.01 19.23
C HIS A 85 -1.88 -5.20 18.68
N ARG A 86 -0.82 -4.98 19.49
CA ARG A 86 0.42 -4.29 19.07
C ARG A 86 1.44 -5.17 18.32
N ALA A 87 1.04 -6.33 17.85
CA ALA A 87 1.90 -7.21 17.07
C ALA A 87 1.09 -7.80 15.91
N MET A 88 0.77 -6.97 14.94
CA MET A 88 0.61 -7.45 13.56
C MET A 88 2.01 -7.88 13.13
N THR A 89 2.30 -9.18 13.18
CA THR A 89 3.46 -9.72 12.50
C THR A 89 3.24 -9.60 11.01
N PRO A 90 4.18 -9.04 10.22
CA PRO A 90 4.21 -9.28 8.78
C PRO A 90 4.16 -10.79 8.55
N MET A 91 3.55 -11.19 7.44
CA MET A 91 3.51 -12.59 7.01
C MET A 91 4.86 -13.27 7.25
N ASN A 92 4.81 -14.44 7.88
CA ASN A 92 5.94 -15.35 7.87
C ASN A 92 6.34 -15.64 6.42
N ASN A 93 7.47 -15.07 6.00
CA ASN A 93 8.48 -15.74 5.18
C ASN A 93 8.09 -16.28 3.80
N ASP A 94 7.12 -15.65 3.12
CA ASP A 94 7.03 -15.57 1.67
C ASP A 94 6.66 -14.12 1.34
N GLN A 95 7.46 -13.47 0.50
CA GLN A 95 7.41 -12.04 0.25
C GLN A 95 6.02 -11.57 -0.22
N PRO A 96 5.42 -10.50 0.36
CA PRO A 96 4.41 -9.77 -0.39
C PRO A 96 5.08 -9.25 -1.68
N PRO A 97 4.39 -9.29 -2.84
CA PRO A 97 4.95 -8.72 -4.05
C PRO A 97 5.23 -7.21 -3.83
N ALA A 98 6.30 -6.71 -4.47
CA ALA A 98 6.95 -5.41 -4.25
C ALA A 98 6.12 -4.19 -4.74
N ASP A 99 4.80 -4.37 -4.83
CA ASP A 99 3.83 -3.45 -5.43
C ASP A 99 2.59 -3.25 -4.54
N ARG A 100 2.65 -3.72 -3.28
CA ARG A 100 1.54 -3.61 -2.32
C ARG A 100 1.74 -2.45 -1.35
N LEU A 101 0.84 -1.49 -1.42
CA LEU A 101 0.64 -0.43 -0.43
C LEU A 101 0.44 -1.05 0.97
N VAL A 102 1.07 -0.46 1.99
CA VAL A 102 0.94 -0.89 3.40
C VAL A 102 0.39 0.26 4.23
N TRP A 103 -0.94 0.33 4.39
CA TRP A 103 -1.58 1.30 5.28
C TRP A 103 -1.86 0.72 6.66
N LYS A 104 -1.57 1.51 7.69
CA LYS A 104 -2.13 1.32 9.03
C LYS A 104 -3.45 2.06 9.12
N HIS A 105 -4.33 1.59 10.01
CA HIS A 105 -5.49 2.39 10.34
C HIS A 105 -5.03 3.61 11.15
N ASP A 106 -5.43 4.79 10.72
CA ASP A 106 -5.07 6.07 11.33
C ASP A 106 -5.98 6.41 12.51
N TRP A 107 -7.22 5.89 12.46
CA TRP A 107 -8.19 6.01 13.53
C TRP A 107 -9.00 4.71 13.71
N GLU A 108 -9.33 4.39 14.97
CA GLU A 108 -10.11 3.22 15.37
C GLU A 108 -11.09 3.62 16.48
N LEU A 109 -12.35 3.18 16.35
CA LEU A 109 -13.36 3.36 17.38
C LEU A 109 -14.01 2.03 17.79
N ASP A 110 -13.79 1.63 19.05
CA ASP A 110 -14.52 0.54 19.71
C ASP A 110 -15.83 1.08 20.31
N HIS A 111 -16.95 0.80 19.64
CA HIS A 111 -18.26 1.15 20.14
C HIS A 111 -18.79 0.06 21.08
N ALA A 112 -18.51 0.17 22.38
CA ALA A 112 -18.74 -0.83 23.45
C ALA A 112 -20.14 -1.52 23.62
N SER A 113 -21.11 -1.34 22.72
CA SER A 113 -22.44 -1.96 22.73
C SER A 113 -22.66 -2.91 21.55
N THR A 114 -22.30 -4.18 21.75
CA THR A 114 -22.41 -5.29 20.76
C THR A 114 -23.82 -5.60 20.23
N ASP A 115 -24.86 -5.00 20.80
CA ASP A 115 -26.26 -5.21 20.41
C ASP A 115 -26.77 -4.19 19.37
N THR A 116 -25.89 -3.39 18.74
CA THR A 116 -26.32 -2.29 17.85
C THR A 116 -26.01 -2.51 16.36
N LEU A 117 -25.11 -3.44 16.01
CA LEU A 117 -24.56 -3.60 14.66
C LEU A 117 -23.94 -2.29 14.13
N PHE A 118 -23.27 -1.53 15.00
CA PHE A 118 -22.55 -0.31 14.61
C PHE A 118 -21.50 -0.63 13.55
N GLY A 119 -21.49 0.11 12.43
CA GLY A 119 -20.66 -0.18 11.26
C GLY A 119 -21.37 -1.02 10.19
N TRP A 120 -22.65 -1.36 10.36
CA TRP A 120 -23.42 -2.15 9.39
C TRP A 120 -23.37 -1.58 7.97
N THR A 121 -23.46 -0.26 7.87
CA THR A 121 -23.33 0.52 6.64
C THR A 121 -22.54 1.77 7.00
N MET A 122 -21.76 2.27 6.05
CA MET A 122 -20.93 3.46 6.20
C MET A 122 -20.95 4.20 4.87
N HIS A 123 -20.79 5.51 4.92
CA HIS A 123 -20.75 6.35 3.74
C HIS A 123 -20.05 7.67 4.09
N THR A 124 -19.49 8.36 3.09
CA THR A 124 -19.18 9.80 3.25
C THR A 124 -20.46 10.58 3.54
N ALA A 125 -20.35 11.63 4.35
CA ALA A 125 -21.39 12.63 4.51
C ALA A 125 -21.14 13.84 3.59
N GLY A 126 -19.94 13.98 3.02
CA GLY A 126 -19.44 15.24 2.47
C GLY A 126 -19.16 16.27 3.57
N ASP A 127 -19.00 17.54 3.22
CA ASP A 127 -18.75 18.61 4.18
C ASP A 127 -20.07 19.16 4.74
N ILE A 128 -20.58 18.48 5.78
CA ILE A 128 -21.85 18.82 6.42
C ILE A 128 -21.77 20.17 7.15
N ASN A 129 -20.56 20.56 7.56
CA ASN A 129 -20.35 21.65 8.50
C ASN A 129 -19.63 22.87 7.91
N GLY A 130 -19.20 22.79 6.66
CA GLY A 130 -18.56 23.85 5.88
C GLY A 130 -17.17 24.19 6.37
N ASP A 131 -16.42 23.22 6.89
CA ASP A 131 -15.04 23.40 7.36
C ASP A 131 -13.97 22.85 6.42
N ASP A 132 -14.37 22.49 5.19
CA ASP A 132 -13.55 21.95 4.10
C ASP A 132 -12.98 20.55 4.38
N PHE A 133 -13.43 19.86 5.44
CA PHE A 133 -13.12 18.45 5.70
C PHE A 133 -14.35 17.62 5.38
N ASP A 134 -14.18 16.49 4.68
CA ASP A 134 -15.29 15.57 4.52
C ASP A 134 -15.63 14.92 5.88
N ASP A 135 -16.92 14.74 6.11
CA ASP A 135 -17.45 14.08 7.30
C ASP A 135 -17.89 12.65 6.95
N MET A 136 -18.11 11.80 7.96
CA MET A 136 -18.49 10.40 7.75
C MET A 136 -19.76 10.00 8.51
N LEU A 137 -20.54 9.10 7.91
CA LEU A 137 -21.72 8.49 8.50
C LEU A 137 -21.52 7.01 8.82
N VAL A 138 -22.05 6.59 9.96
CA VAL A 138 -22.03 5.18 10.39
C VAL A 138 -23.40 4.72 10.86
N GLY A 139 -23.86 3.59 10.32
CA GLY A 139 -25.18 3.01 10.59
C GLY A 139 -25.12 1.92 11.65
N ALA A 140 -26.16 1.84 12.48
CA ALA A 140 -26.34 0.82 13.51
C ALA A 140 -27.83 0.38 13.56
N PRO A 141 -28.30 -0.41 12.59
CA PRO A 141 -29.74 -0.60 12.33
C PRO A 141 -30.45 -1.62 13.22
N ASN A 142 -29.82 -2.13 14.29
CA ASN A 142 -30.49 -3.13 15.13
C ASN A 142 -31.66 -2.52 15.93
N GLY A 143 -32.80 -3.22 15.99
CA GLY A 143 -34.04 -2.72 16.61
C GLY A 143 -34.57 -1.45 15.94
N ASP A 144 -34.74 -0.38 16.71
CA ASP A 144 -35.19 0.93 16.22
C ASP A 144 -34.20 1.53 15.20
N GLY A 145 -32.92 1.17 15.32
CA GLY A 145 -31.81 1.64 14.48
C GLY A 145 -31.31 3.05 14.84
N ALA A 146 -30.05 3.32 14.49
CA ALA A 146 -29.39 4.61 14.68
C ALA A 146 -28.41 4.93 13.54
N ALA A 147 -28.13 6.22 13.36
CA ALA A 147 -27.06 6.74 12.54
C ALA A 147 -26.19 7.70 13.36
N TYR A 148 -24.90 7.74 13.04
CA TYR A 148 -23.87 8.52 13.71
C TYR A 148 -23.15 9.36 12.66
N LEU A 149 -22.87 10.61 12.98
CA LEU A 149 -22.02 11.50 12.19
C LEU A 149 -20.76 11.82 12.99
N PHE A 150 -19.62 11.72 12.32
CA PHE A 150 -18.33 12.15 12.82
C PHE A 150 -17.78 13.20 11.88
N HIS A 151 -17.39 14.36 12.43
CA HIS A 151 -16.78 15.39 11.62
C HIS A 151 -15.34 15.05 11.30
N GLY A 152 -14.92 15.36 10.08
CA GLY A 152 -13.54 15.28 9.64
C GLY A 152 -12.64 16.28 10.37
N SER A 153 -11.34 16.05 10.28
CA SER A 153 -10.31 16.97 10.75
C SER A 153 -8.95 16.51 10.27
N ALA A 154 -7.96 17.41 10.27
CA ALA A 154 -6.58 17.09 9.88
C ALA A 154 -5.94 15.91 10.66
N ASP A 155 -6.42 15.61 11.88
CA ASP A 155 -5.95 14.47 12.67
C ASP A 155 -6.93 13.26 12.59
N GLY A 156 -7.94 13.33 11.73
CA GLY A 156 -9.09 12.42 11.68
C GLY A 156 -10.23 12.81 12.63
N PRO A 157 -11.33 12.04 12.64
CA PRO A 157 -12.48 12.31 13.48
C PRO A 157 -12.18 12.11 14.97
N ALA A 158 -12.95 12.77 15.83
CA ALA A 158 -12.91 12.50 17.27
C ALA A 158 -13.67 11.21 17.63
N ASP A 159 -13.27 10.49 18.69
CA ASP A 159 -13.94 9.27 19.17
C ASP A 159 -15.43 9.44 19.49
N ALA A 160 -15.85 10.67 19.83
CA ALA A 160 -17.23 10.97 20.17
C ALA A 160 -17.96 11.53 18.94
N ALA A 161 -18.98 10.81 18.48
CA ALA A 161 -19.86 11.27 17.41
C ALA A 161 -20.43 12.66 17.70
N ASN A 162 -20.38 13.53 16.69
CA ASN A 162 -20.88 14.90 16.73
C ASN A 162 -22.40 14.93 16.73
N TRP A 163 -23.01 13.98 16.01
CA TRP A 163 -24.45 13.81 15.95
C TRP A 163 -24.81 12.32 15.98
N ILE A 164 -25.92 12.00 16.65
CA ILE A 164 -26.44 10.65 16.77
C ILE A 164 -27.95 10.75 16.75
N GLU A 165 -28.60 9.94 15.91
CA GLU A 165 -30.04 9.91 15.84
C GLU A 165 -30.59 8.54 15.49
N GLY A 166 -31.82 8.25 15.92
CA GLY A 166 -32.48 6.99 15.66
C GLY A 166 -33.96 7.16 15.34
N SER A 167 -34.60 6.07 14.90
CA SER A 167 -36.02 6.09 14.55
C SER A 167 -36.91 6.38 15.76
N PRO A 168 -38.00 7.16 15.61
CA PRO A 168 -39.06 7.21 16.61
C PRO A 168 -39.95 5.93 16.64
N GLN A 169 -39.82 5.06 15.63
CA GLN A 169 -40.56 3.80 15.51
C GLN A 169 -39.68 2.59 15.85
N GLU A 170 -40.23 1.71 16.70
CA GLU A 170 -39.61 0.43 17.01
C GLU A 170 -39.48 -0.46 15.77
N ASP A 171 -38.35 -1.15 15.64
CA ASP A 171 -38.03 -2.09 14.55
C ASP A 171 -38.01 -1.47 13.13
N ALA A 172 -37.91 -0.14 13.02
CA ALA A 172 -37.82 0.53 11.72
C ALA A 172 -36.45 0.33 11.03
N GLN A 173 -35.43 -0.05 11.81
CA GLN A 173 -34.04 -0.21 11.36
C GLN A 173 -33.49 1.05 10.69
N PHE A 174 -33.64 2.21 11.33
CA PHE A 174 -33.03 3.45 10.86
C PHE A 174 -31.50 3.34 10.82
N GLY A 175 -30.88 3.93 9.79
CA GLY A 175 -29.44 3.76 9.53
C GLY A 175 -29.11 2.40 8.93
N TYR A 176 -30.08 1.74 8.28
CA TYR A 176 -29.82 0.52 7.50
C TYR A 176 -29.10 0.82 6.19
N ALA A 177 -29.45 1.94 5.57
CA ALA A 177 -28.78 2.52 4.42
C ALA A 177 -28.47 3.98 4.71
N LEU A 178 -27.30 4.43 4.26
CA LEU A 178 -26.78 5.77 4.41
C LEU A 178 -26.29 6.24 3.04
N GLY A 179 -26.39 7.54 2.78
CA GLY A 179 -25.76 8.18 1.63
C GLY A 179 -25.56 9.65 1.91
N SER A 180 -24.52 10.22 1.30
CA SER A 180 -24.51 11.67 1.08
C SER A 180 -25.67 11.98 0.14
N ALA A 181 -26.46 12.99 0.48
CA ALA A 181 -27.43 13.57 -0.44
C ALA A 181 -26.79 14.68 -1.28
N GLY A 182 -25.53 15.06 -1.00
CA GLY A 182 -24.90 16.29 -1.49
C GLY A 182 -25.63 17.54 -1.03
N ASP A 183 -25.26 18.70 -1.58
CA ASP A 183 -25.97 19.96 -1.37
C ASP A 183 -27.27 20.02 -2.20
N ILE A 184 -28.34 19.41 -1.70
CA ILE A 184 -29.65 19.34 -2.39
C ILE A 184 -30.39 20.67 -2.43
N ASP A 185 -29.96 21.69 -1.67
CA ASP A 185 -30.63 22.99 -1.60
C ASP A 185 -29.78 24.21 -2.03
N GLY A 186 -28.52 23.96 -2.38
CA GLY A 186 -27.57 24.92 -2.93
C GLY A 186 -27.09 25.94 -1.89
N ASP A 187 -27.08 25.59 -0.60
CA ASP A 187 -26.66 26.49 0.48
C ASP A 187 -25.17 26.39 0.84
N GLY A 188 -24.46 25.44 0.22
CA GLY A 188 -23.02 25.21 0.34
C GLY A 188 -22.63 24.27 1.49
N PHE A 189 -23.58 23.57 2.10
CA PHE A 189 -23.32 22.49 3.05
C PHE A 189 -23.89 21.18 2.48
N ASP A 190 -23.17 20.08 2.64
CA ASP A 190 -23.69 18.79 2.20
C ASP A 190 -24.82 18.31 3.14
N ASP A 191 -25.78 17.60 2.56
CA ASP A 191 -26.93 17.03 3.24
C ASP A 191 -26.83 15.50 3.28
N VAL A 192 -27.62 14.84 4.15
CA VAL A 192 -27.58 13.38 4.29
C VAL A 192 -28.95 12.75 4.13
N VAL A 193 -28.95 11.55 3.54
CA VAL A 193 -30.12 10.69 3.40
C VAL A 193 -29.94 9.41 4.22
N ILE A 194 -30.97 9.05 5.00
CA ILE A 194 -30.94 7.88 5.89
C ILE A 194 -32.17 7.02 5.67
N GLY A 195 -31.94 5.73 5.39
CA GLY A 195 -32.96 4.71 5.18
C GLY A 195 -33.47 4.04 6.47
N ALA A 196 -34.76 3.73 6.49
CA ALA A 196 -35.43 2.92 7.51
C ALA A 196 -36.43 1.96 6.83
N PRO A 197 -35.94 0.91 6.14
CA PRO A 197 -36.74 0.09 5.21
C PRO A 197 -37.87 -0.70 5.88
N PHE A 198 -37.87 -0.82 7.21
CA PHE A 198 -38.89 -1.55 7.95
C PHE A 198 -39.86 -0.64 8.72
N TYR A 199 -39.75 0.68 8.51
CA TYR A 199 -40.76 1.63 8.97
C TYR A 199 -42.16 1.19 8.47
N SER A 200 -43.13 1.27 9.37
CA SER A 200 -44.46 0.68 9.18
C SER A 200 -45.54 1.60 9.75
N VAL A 201 -46.36 2.22 8.88
CA VAL A 201 -47.46 3.10 9.33
C VAL A 201 -48.48 2.32 10.15
N ASN A 202 -48.78 1.10 9.72
CA ASN A 202 -49.51 0.12 10.51
C ASN A 202 -48.61 -1.10 10.75
N PRO A 203 -48.81 -1.84 11.86
CA PRO A 203 -48.03 -3.04 12.15
C PRO A 203 -48.02 -4.01 10.95
N ASP A 204 -46.85 -4.57 10.68
CA ASP A 204 -46.57 -5.54 9.62
C ASP A 204 -46.64 -5.02 8.16
N GLU A 205 -46.91 -3.73 7.93
CA GLU A 205 -47.00 -3.22 6.55
C GLU A 205 -45.66 -2.88 5.90
N LYS A 206 -44.58 -2.61 6.65
CA LYS A 206 -43.20 -2.49 6.15
C LYS A 206 -43.08 -1.67 4.86
N GLN A 207 -43.75 -0.52 4.81
CA GLN A 207 -43.66 0.35 3.65
C GLN A 207 -42.26 0.91 3.43
N GLY A 208 -41.49 1.01 4.51
CA GLY A 208 -40.21 1.67 4.54
C GLY A 208 -40.34 3.19 4.56
N ALA A 209 -39.26 3.84 4.96
CA ALA A 209 -39.14 5.28 4.96
C ALA A 209 -37.68 5.69 4.71
N PHE A 210 -37.48 6.93 4.31
CA PHE A 210 -36.18 7.59 4.37
C PHE A 210 -36.33 9.01 4.90
N TYR A 211 -35.22 9.57 5.37
CA TYR A 211 -35.16 10.85 6.05
C TYR A 211 -34.05 11.70 5.44
N ILE A 212 -34.32 12.99 5.31
CA ILE A 212 -33.35 14.00 4.89
C ILE A 212 -32.99 14.85 6.10
N TYR A 213 -31.70 14.99 6.36
CA TYR A 213 -31.16 15.95 7.32
C TYR A 213 -30.25 16.90 6.57
N ARG A 214 -30.48 18.20 6.77
CA ARG A 214 -29.68 19.22 6.12
C ARG A 214 -28.45 19.60 6.92
N GLY A 215 -27.34 19.79 6.23
CA GLY A 215 -26.11 20.38 6.70
C GLY A 215 -26.31 21.84 7.07
N SER A 216 -25.33 22.33 7.82
CA SER A 216 -25.22 23.74 8.18
C SER A 216 -23.89 23.96 8.88
N SER A 217 -23.49 25.20 9.06
CA SER A 217 -22.31 25.55 9.89
C SER A 217 -22.35 25.04 11.35
N ALA A 218 -23.45 24.47 11.80
CA ALA A 218 -23.60 23.87 13.13
C ALA A 218 -23.68 22.32 13.06
N GLY A 219 -23.49 21.72 11.90
CA GLY A 219 -23.76 20.32 11.58
C GLY A 219 -25.26 20.03 11.41
N LEU A 220 -25.63 18.76 11.55
CA LEU A 220 -27.02 18.29 11.40
C LEU A 220 -27.92 18.65 12.59
N SER A 221 -29.20 18.92 12.32
CA SER A 221 -30.24 19.03 13.35
C SER A 221 -30.73 17.67 13.84
N THR A 222 -31.31 17.62 15.05
CA THR A 222 -31.93 16.39 15.61
C THR A 222 -33.34 16.11 15.05
N GLU A 223 -33.90 17.06 14.31
CA GLU A 223 -35.14 16.87 13.56
C GLU A 223 -34.78 16.79 12.08
N PRO A 224 -35.30 15.79 11.34
CA PRO A 224 -35.12 15.74 9.89
C PRO A 224 -35.82 16.93 9.24
N ASP A 225 -35.27 17.42 8.13
CA ASP A 225 -35.97 18.39 7.28
C ASP A 225 -37.28 17.77 6.77
N ARG A 226 -37.20 16.51 6.34
CA ARG A 226 -38.37 15.74 5.94
C ARG A 226 -38.22 14.24 6.17
N GLU A 227 -39.36 13.62 6.45
CA GLU A 227 -39.59 12.17 6.47
C GLU A 227 -40.44 11.79 5.26
N TYR A 228 -40.01 10.78 4.51
CA TYR A 228 -40.70 10.23 3.36
C TYR A 228 -41.11 8.80 3.67
N ILE A 229 -42.40 8.51 3.58
CA ILE A 229 -42.96 7.20 3.93
C ILE A 229 -43.45 6.52 2.66
N GLY A 230 -43.02 5.27 2.47
CA GLY A 230 -43.47 4.42 1.37
C GLY A 230 -44.99 4.26 1.35
N GLN A 231 -45.55 4.13 0.16
CA GLN A 231 -47.00 3.95 -0.03
C GLN A 231 -47.39 2.49 -0.28
N THR A 232 -46.40 1.64 -0.56
CA THR A 232 -46.60 0.22 -0.93
C THR A 232 -46.34 -0.66 0.27
N VAL A 233 -47.29 -1.54 0.60
CA VAL A 233 -47.11 -2.57 1.64
C VAL A 233 -45.98 -3.51 1.23
N GLU A 234 -45.07 -3.76 2.17
CA GLU A 234 -43.80 -4.46 1.99
C GLU A 234 -42.91 -3.82 0.91
N GLY A 235 -43.11 -2.54 0.56
CA GLY A 235 -42.28 -1.88 -0.46
C GLY A 235 -40.83 -1.68 -0.04
N GLN A 236 -40.56 -1.59 1.26
CA GLN A 236 -39.21 -1.38 1.80
C GLN A 236 -38.49 -0.15 1.23
N LEU A 237 -39.22 0.97 1.04
CA LEU A 237 -38.62 2.24 0.64
C LEU A 237 -37.46 2.61 1.57
N GLY A 238 -36.32 2.99 1.01
CA GLY A 238 -35.12 3.33 1.77
C GLY A 238 -34.30 2.10 2.17
N LEU A 239 -34.46 0.97 1.47
CA LEU A 239 -33.53 -0.16 1.59
C LEU A 239 -32.13 0.22 1.07
N SER A 240 -32.11 1.03 0.01
CA SER A 240 -30.93 1.64 -0.57
C SER A 240 -31.23 3.11 -0.86
N VAL A 241 -30.23 3.97 -0.65
CA VAL A 241 -30.30 5.42 -0.84
C VAL A 241 -28.94 5.87 -1.35
N ALA A 242 -28.92 6.85 -2.24
CA ALA A 242 -27.68 7.46 -2.75
C ALA A 242 -27.97 8.86 -3.31
N SER A 243 -26.92 9.66 -3.46
CA SER A 243 -26.96 10.81 -4.38
C SER A 243 -27.17 10.29 -5.80
N ALA A 244 -28.03 10.95 -6.56
CA ALA A 244 -28.20 10.71 -7.98
C ALA A 244 -27.36 11.67 -8.84
N GLY A 245 -26.65 12.62 -8.22
CA GLY A 245 -26.12 13.80 -8.90
C GLY A 245 -27.26 14.70 -9.43
N ASP A 246 -26.95 15.64 -10.32
CA ASP A 246 -27.97 16.48 -10.97
C ASP A 246 -28.49 15.78 -12.24
N VAL A 247 -29.48 14.89 -12.08
CA VAL A 247 -29.98 14.07 -13.21
C VAL A 247 -30.83 14.87 -14.20
N ASN A 248 -31.21 16.09 -13.82
CA ASN A 248 -32.14 16.93 -14.56
C ASN A 248 -31.54 18.26 -15.05
N GLY A 249 -30.31 18.58 -14.62
CA GLY A 249 -29.54 19.76 -15.02
C GLY A 249 -30.09 21.07 -14.47
N ASP A 250 -30.80 21.05 -13.34
CA ASP A 250 -31.32 22.28 -12.72
C ASP A 250 -30.35 22.96 -11.74
N GLY A 251 -29.18 22.35 -11.55
CA GLY A 251 -28.08 22.85 -10.74
C GLY A 251 -28.16 22.45 -9.27
N TYR A 252 -29.06 21.53 -8.90
CA TYR A 252 -29.16 20.97 -7.56
C TYR A 252 -28.92 19.47 -7.60
N VAL A 253 -28.35 18.93 -6.52
CA VAL A 253 -28.16 17.48 -6.40
C VAL A 253 -29.52 16.80 -6.18
N ASP A 254 -29.75 15.69 -6.87
CA ASP A 254 -30.93 14.85 -6.74
C ASP A 254 -30.62 13.60 -5.91
N VAL A 255 -31.64 12.92 -5.41
CA VAL A 255 -31.49 11.71 -4.57
C VAL A 255 -32.25 10.54 -5.18
N ILE A 256 -31.62 9.38 -5.27
CA ILE A 256 -32.24 8.11 -5.68
C ILE A 256 -32.47 7.19 -4.48
N VAL A 257 -33.64 6.54 -4.44
CA VAL A 257 -34.06 5.66 -3.35
C VAL A 257 -34.68 4.38 -3.89
N GLY A 258 -34.18 3.24 -3.43
CA GLY A 258 -34.70 1.92 -3.77
C GLY A 258 -35.86 1.47 -2.88
N ALA A 259 -36.83 0.78 -3.50
CA ALA A 259 -37.96 0.11 -2.86
C ALA A 259 -38.20 -1.26 -3.54
N PRO A 260 -37.34 -2.25 -3.30
CA PRO A 260 -37.38 -3.51 -4.06
C PRO A 260 -38.58 -4.39 -3.70
N GLY A 261 -39.07 -4.27 -2.46
CA GLY A 261 -40.10 -5.12 -1.89
C GLY A 261 -39.87 -6.64 -2.03
N PRO A 262 -40.86 -7.47 -1.68
CA PRO A 262 -40.75 -8.91 -1.76
C PRO A 262 -41.09 -9.44 -3.16
N GLY A 263 -40.18 -10.21 -3.76
CA GLY A 263 -40.47 -11.04 -4.92
C GLY A 263 -40.13 -10.40 -6.27
N ALA A 264 -41.03 -10.54 -7.25
CA ALA A 264 -40.82 -10.07 -8.62
C ALA A 264 -41.22 -8.60 -8.75
N GLY A 265 -40.36 -7.79 -9.36
CA GLY A 265 -40.53 -6.34 -9.50
C GLY A 265 -39.61 -5.54 -8.57
N GLY A 266 -40.10 -4.38 -8.11
CA GLY A 266 -39.36 -3.37 -7.37
C GLY A 266 -39.47 -2.01 -8.06
N THR A 267 -39.06 -0.94 -7.38
CA THR A 267 -39.11 0.42 -7.93
C THR A 267 -37.93 1.23 -7.40
N ALA A 268 -37.34 2.07 -8.24
CA ALA A 268 -36.42 3.12 -7.81
C ALA A 268 -37.09 4.49 -8.00
N PHE A 269 -36.92 5.38 -7.04
CA PHE A 269 -37.53 6.70 -7.02
C PHE A 269 -36.45 7.77 -7.03
N ILE A 270 -36.58 8.77 -7.90
CA ILE A 270 -35.70 9.94 -7.89
C ILE A 270 -36.51 11.14 -7.40
N TYR A 271 -35.96 11.79 -6.39
CA TYR A 271 -36.46 13.05 -5.85
C TYR A 271 -35.47 14.13 -6.21
N THR A 272 -35.95 15.19 -6.86
CA THR A 272 -35.05 16.26 -7.30
C THR A 272 -34.77 17.26 -6.19
N GLY A 273 -33.56 17.82 -6.19
CA GLY A 273 -33.16 18.92 -5.33
C GLY A 273 -33.87 20.22 -5.69
N GLY A 274 -33.48 21.29 -5.00
CA GLY A 274 -33.95 22.64 -5.27
C GLY A 274 -33.80 23.55 -4.05
N VAL A 275 -33.97 24.86 -4.27
CA VAL A 275 -33.82 25.91 -3.23
C VAL A 275 -34.63 25.73 -1.93
N ASN A 276 -35.55 24.78 -1.85
CA ASN A 276 -36.29 24.45 -0.62
C ASN A 276 -35.97 23.03 -0.12
N GLY A 277 -34.83 22.48 -0.53
CA GLY A 277 -34.48 21.08 -0.41
C GLY A 277 -35.26 20.17 -1.35
N LEU A 278 -35.18 18.87 -1.03
CA LEU A 278 -35.68 17.78 -1.83
C LEU A 278 -37.20 17.88 -2.11
N SER A 279 -37.61 17.45 -3.31
CA SER A 279 -38.99 17.49 -3.76
C SER A 279 -39.94 16.66 -2.87
N GLN A 280 -41.20 17.08 -2.71
CA GLN A 280 -42.15 16.42 -1.78
C GLN A 280 -42.65 15.05 -2.22
N ALA A 281 -42.53 14.76 -3.51
CA ALA A 281 -42.96 13.51 -4.13
C ALA A 281 -41.91 13.17 -5.19
N PRO A 282 -41.72 11.88 -5.52
CA PRO A 282 -40.72 11.50 -6.51
C PRO A 282 -41.01 12.21 -7.82
N THR A 283 -39.99 12.88 -8.36
CA THR A 283 -40.07 13.57 -9.65
C THR A 283 -40.04 12.54 -10.77
N PHE A 284 -39.22 11.50 -10.62
CA PHE A 284 -39.14 10.35 -11.53
C PHE A 284 -39.36 9.05 -10.77
N THR A 285 -39.96 8.08 -11.44
CA THR A 285 -40.24 6.75 -10.90
C THR A 285 -39.84 5.73 -11.95
N ILE A 286 -38.83 4.93 -11.61
CA ILE A 286 -38.27 3.90 -12.47
C ILE A 286 -38.86 2.56 -12.02
N GLU A 287 -39.79 2.05 -12.81
CA GLU A 287 -40.43 0.77 -12.55
C GLU A 287 -39.58 -0.38 -13.07
N ALA A 288 -39.58 -1.49 -12.35
CA ALA A 288 -38.81 -2.67 -12.72
C ALA A 288 -39.11 -3.15 -14.16
N PRO A 289 -38.09 -3.36 -15.00
CA PRO A 289 -38.25 -4.03 -16.28
C PRO A 289 -38.80 -5.47 -16.14
N ASP A 290 -39.25 -6.05 -17.25
CA ASP A 290 -39.66 -7.47 -17.29
C ASP A 290 -38.54 -8.37 -16.74
N ASN A 291 -38.92 -9.48 -16.08
CA ASN A 291 -38.02 -10.47 -15.45
C ASN A 291 -37.24 -10.00 -14.22
N SER A 292 -37.40 -8.76 -13.80
CA SER A 292 -36.77 -8.23 -12.58
C SER A 292 -37.27 -8.90 -11.30
N GLY A 293 -36.36 -8.95 -10.34
CA GLY A 293 -36.62 -9.40 -8.98
C GLY A 293 -35.76 -8.60 -8.02
N GLN A 294 -36.40 -7.97 -7.04
CA GLN A 294 -35.76 -7.02 -6.12
C GLN A 294 -35.08 -5.85 -6.86
N PHE A 295 -35.72 -5.28 -7.88
CA PHE A 295 -35.22 -4.09 -8.56
C PHE A 295 -35.17 -2.90 -7.60
N GLY A 296 -34.04 -2.20 -7.54
CA GLY A 296 -33.80 -1.18 -6.52
C GLY A 296 -33.28 -1.76 -5.21
N PHE A 297 -32.73 -2.99 -5.23
CA PHE A 297 -32.04 -3.54 -4.06
C PHE A 297 -30.82 -2.71 -3.70
N SER A 298 -30.04 -2.32 -4.71
CA SER A 298 -28.97 -1.32 -4.67
C SER A 298 -29.26 -0.25 -5.72
N VAL A 299 -28.93 1.00 -5.40
CA VAL A 299 -29.05 2.17 -6.28
C VAL A 299 -27.84 3.06 -6.05
N ASP A 300 -27.36 3.71 -7.10
CA ASP A 300 -26.30 4.72 -7.00
C ASP A 300 -26.33 5.68 -8.19
N GLY A 301 -25.64 6.82 -8.07
CA GLY A 301 -25.24 7.65 -9.20
C GLY A 301 -24.10 7.01 -9.97
N ALA A 302 -24.10 7.13 -11.30
CA ALA A 302 -23.02 6.65 -12.17
C ALA A 302 -22.09 7.77 -12.66
N GLY A 303 -22.31 9.01 -12.19
CA GLY A 303 -21.70 10.19 -12.80
C GLY A 303 -22.33 10.48 -14.17
N ASP A 304 -21.65 11.28 -15.00
CA ASP A 304 -22.04 11.53 -16.39
C ASP A 304 -21.31 10.53 -17.29
N VAL A 305 -21.94 9.40 -17.59
CA VAL A 305 -21.31 8.33 -18.37
C VAL A 305 -21.31 8.67 -19.86
N ASN A 306 -22.20 9.54 -20.33
CA ASN A 306 -22.37 9.83 -21.76
C ASN A 306 -21.82 11.22 -22.18
N GLY A 307 -21.30 12.01 -21.24
CA GLY A 307 -20.72 13.33 -21.46
C GLY A 307 -21.72 14.41 -21.86
N ASP A 308 -23.00 14.26 -21.56
CA ASP A 308 -24.04 15.23 -21.93
C ASP A 308 -24.28 16.31 -20.87
N GLY A 309 -23.60 16.21 -19.73
CA GLY A 309 -23.63 17.13 -18.60
C GLY A 309 -24.75 16.87 -17.61
N TYR A 310 -25.48 15.78 -17.74
CA TYR A 310 -26.47 15.31 -16.77
C TYR A 310 -25.91 14.12 -16.01
N ALA A 311 -26.20 14.02 -14.71
CA ALA A 311 -25.83 12.82 -13.96
C ALA A 311 -26.73 11.65 -14.34
N ASP A 312 -26.15 10.45 -14.37
CA ASP A 312 -26.80 9.20 -14.69
C ASP A 312 -26.95 8.33 -13.44
N VAL A 313 -27.85 7.35 -13.48
CA VAL A 313 -28.12 6.47 -12.33
C VAL A 313 -28.09 5.00 -12.71
N ILE A 314 -27.68 4.19 -11.75
CA ILE A 314 -27.67 2.73 -11.85
C ILE A 314 -28.57 2.08 -10.80
N VAL A 315 -29.17 0.95 -11.19
CA VAL A 315 -30.10 0.19 -10.36
C VAL A 315 -29.81 -1.30 -10.44
N GLY A 316 -29.63 -1.93 -9.28
CA GLY A 316 -29.40 -3.37 -9.15
C GLY A 316 -30.69 -4.16 -8.97
N SER A 317 -30.72 -5.35 -9.57
CA SER A 317 -31.82 -6.32 -9.45
C SER A 317 -31.26 -7.74 -9.25
N PRO A 318 -30.72 -8.08 -8.07
CA PRO A 318 -30.00 -9.34 -7.84
C PRO A 318 -30.85 -10.60 -8.06
N ALA A 319 -32.18 -10.53 -7.94
CA ALA A 319 -33.06 -11.67 -8.23
C ALA A 319 -33.64 -11.67 -9.66
N TYR A 320 -33.07 -10.88 -10.58
CA TYR A 320 -33.42 -10.91 -12.00
C TYR A 320 -33.23 -12.32 -12.60
N THR A 321 -34.11 -12.72 -13.50
CA THR A 321 -34.16 -14.09 -14.06
C THR A 321 -34.58 -14.10 -15.54
N ALA A 322 -33.63 -14.20 -16.46
CA ALA A 322 -33.84 -14.21 -17.91
C ALA A 322 -33.17 -15.36 -18.67
N GLY A 323 -32.80 -16.43 -18.00
CA GLY A 323 -32.30 -17.64 -18.65
C GLY A 323 -31.89 -18.62 -17.57
N GLU A 324 -31.21 -18.07 -16.56
CA GLU A 324 -30.87 -18.73 -15.32
C GLU A 324 -31.62 -18.09 -14.13
N PRO A 325 -31.98 -18.86 -13.10
CA PRO A 325 -32.67 -18.31 -11.94
C PRO A 325 -31.72 -17.45 -11.11
N ALA A 326 -32.17 -16.24 -10.75
CA ALA A 326 -31.45 -15.28 -9.92
C ALA A 326 -30.00 -15.02 -10.40
N GLU A 327 -29.82 -14.91 -11.71
CA GLU A 327 -28.54 -14.49 -12.29
C GLU A 327 -28.21 -13.03 -11.97
N GLY A 328 -29.24 -12.22 -11.76
CA GLY A 328 -29.08 -10.82 -11.41
C GLY A 328 -28.77 -9.95 -12.62
N ALA A 329 -29.01 -8.66 -12.48
CA ALA A 329 -28.79 -7.67 -13.51
C ALA A 329 -28.53 -6.29 -12.91
N VAL A 330 -27.81 -5.47 -13.69
CA VAL A 330 -27.62 -4.03 -13.44
C VAL A 330 -28.19 -3.26 -14.63
N PHE A 331 -28.83 -2.14 -14.33
CA PHE A 331 -29.48 -1.27 -15.31
C PHE A 331 -28.95 0.15 -15.16
N LEU A 332 -28.65 0.80 -16.28
CA LEU A 332 -28.29 2.22 -16.37
C LEU A 332 -29.45 2.99 -16.97
N TYR A 333 -29.73 4.16 -16.40
CA TYR A 333 -30.67 5.13 -16.93
C TYR A 333 -29.96 6.48 -17.06
N LEU A 334 -29.93 7.01 -18.28
CA LEU A 334 -29.25 8.27 -18.57
C LEU A 334 -30.09 9.47 -18.11
N GLY A 335 -29.45 10.45 -17.49
CA GLY A 335 -30.02 11.75 -17.15
C GLY A 335 -30.42 12.55 -18.39
N SER A 336 -31.27 13.55 -18.18
CA SER A 336 -31.62 14.52 -19.23
C SER A 336 -32.38 15.71 -18.64
N GLU A 337 -32.61 16.78 -19.41
CA GLU A 337 -33.51 17.88 -18.99
C GLU A 337 -34.91 17.41 -18.53
N ASN A 338 -35.37 16.24 -18.98
CA ASN A 338 -36.65 15.66 -18.56
C ASN A 338 -36.48 14.51 -17.56
N GLY A 339 -35.28 14.37 -16.98
CA GLY A 339 -34.85 13.24 -16.16
C GLY A 339 -34.67 11.95 -16.94
N PRO A 340 -34.45 10.83 -16.22
CA PRO A 340 -34.20 9.55 -16.85
C PRO A 340 -35.39 8.94 -17.59
N SER A 341 -35.07 8.12 -18.58
CA SER A 341 -36.03 7.36 -19.40
C SER A 341 -36.83 6.33 -18.58
N GLU A 342 -38.05 5.97 -19.05
CA GLU A 342 -38.83 4.87 -18.45
C GLU A 342 -38.24 3.48 -18.74
N THR A 343 -37.35 3.36 -19.71
CA THR A 343 -36.67 2.11 -20.08
C THR A 343 -35.16 2.26 -19.91
N PRO A 344 -34.45 1.22 -19.47
CA PRO A 344 -33.01 1.29 -19.30
C PRO A 344 -32.31 1.58 -20.63
N ASP A 345 -31.32 2.45 -20.59
CA ASP A 345 -30.46 2.79 -21.74
C ASP A 345 -29.39 1.72 -21.95
N TRP A 346 -28.96 1.08 -20.86
CA TRP A 346 -28.06 -0.06 -20.87
C TRP A 346 -28.44 -1.07 -19.78
N GLN A 347 -28.14 -2.34 -20.04
CA GLN A 347 -28.33 -3.43 -19.07
C GLN A 347 -27.28 -4.52 -19.26
N VAL A 348 -26.92 -5.17 -18.17
CA VAL A 348 -26.09 -6.37 -18.17
C VAL A 348 -26.65 -7.42 -17.22
N GLU A 349 -26.49 -8.69 -17.59
CA GLU A 349 -26.82 -9.85 -16.77
C GLU A 349 -25.58 -10.74 -16.62
N SER A 350 -25.57 -11.61 -15.60
CA SER A 350 -24.39 -12.42 -15.31
C SER A 350 -24.29 -13.72 -16.13
N ASP A 351 -25.40 -14.14 -16.76
CA ASP A 351 -25.57 -15.45 -17.41
C ASP A 351 -25.20 -16.65 -16.52
N SER A 352 -25.31 -16.49 -15.19
CA SER A 352 -24.87 -17.49 -14.21
C SER A 352 -25.92 -17.67 -13.14
N ARG A 353 -26.36 -18.90 -12.95
CA ARG A 353 -27.34 -19.28 -11.94
C ARG A 353 -26.94 -18.78 -10.55
N GLU A 354 -27.88 -18.12 -9.88
CA GLU A 354 -27.75 -17.68 -8.47
C GLU A 354 -26.51 -16.82 -8.22
N ALA A 355 -26.04 -16.08 -9.23
CA ALA A 355 -24.89 -15.19 -9.12
C ALA A 355 -25.22 -13.88 -8.38
N PHE A 356 -26.49 -13.45 -8.42
CA PHE A 356 -26.96 -12.23 -7.80
C PHE A 356 -26.21 -10.96 -8.26
N LEU A 357 -25.91 -10.83 -9.56
CA LEU A 357 -25.32 -9.59 -10.08
C LEU A 357 -26.21 -8.39 -9.77
N GLY A 358 -25.59 -7.29 -9.33
CA GLY A 358 -26.29 -6.11 -8.83
C GLY A 358 -26.67 -6.23 -7.35
N TYR A 359 -26.03 -7.12 -6.59
CA TYR A 359 -26.21 -7.20 -5.14
C TYR A 359 -25.75 -5.90 -4.47
N MET A 360 -24.54 -5.45 -4.82
CA MET A 360 -24.05 -4.10 -4.56
C MET A 360 -23.52 -3.52 -5.85
N ILE A 361 -23.76 -2.24 -6.07
CA ILE A 361 -23.29 -1.48 -7.22
C ILE A 361 -22.74 -0.15 -6.71
N ALA A 362 -21.80 0.44 -7.45
CA ALA A 362 -21.35 1.80 -7.21
C ALA A 362 -20.96 2.48 -8.53
N GLY A 363 -21.09 3.80 -8.58
CA GLY A 363 -20.31 4.61 -9.52
C GLY A 363 -18.83 4.43 -9.17
N ALA A 364 -18.02 4.01 -10.15
CA ALA A 364 -16.60 3.79 -9.94
C ALA A 364 -15.77 5.07 -10.14
N GLY A 365 -16.39 6.14 -10.61
CA GLY A 365 -15.68 7.33 -11.08
C GLY A 365 -15.03 7.08 -12.44
N ASP A 366 -14.07 7.92 -12.82
CA ASP A 366 -13.27 7.78 -14.04
C ASP A 366 -12.02 6.92 -13.75
N ILE A 367 -12.20 5.60 -13.70
CA ILE A 367 -11.12 4.67 -13.33
C ILE A 367 -10.06 4.53 -14.43
N ASN A 368 -10.32 5.08 -15.63
CA ASN A 368 -9.43 4.99 -16.78
C ASN A 368 -8.89 6.36 -17.28
N GLY A 369 -9.35 7.46 -16.70
CA GLY A 369 -8.92 8.84 -17.00
C GLY A 369 -9.42 9.37 -18.35
N ASP A 370 -10.50 8.83 -18.91
CA ASP A 370 -11.05 9.24 -20.20
C ASP A 370 -12.08 10.38 -20.11
N GLY A 371 -12.44 10.77 -18.88
CA GLY A 371 -13.33 11.86 -18.54
C GLY A 371 -14.80 11.46 -18.38
N TYR A 372 -15.12 10.16 -18.39
CA TYR A 372 -16.48 9.65 -18.23
C TYR A 372 -16.62 8.79 -16.98
N GLY A 373 -17.80 8.81 -16.37
CA GLY A 373 -18.09 7.94 -15.24
C GLY A 373 -18.17 6.47 -15.65
N ASP A 374 -17.48 5.62 -14.90
CA ASP A 374 -17.52 4.17 -14.99
C ASP A 374 -18.32 3.57 -13.83
N ILE A 375 -18.62 2.26 -13.90
CA ILE A 375 -19.37 1.59 -12.83
C ILE A 375 -18.73 0.29 -12.40
N ILE A 376 -19.03 -0.11 -11.17
CA ILE A 376 -18.66 -1.41 -10.62
C ILE A 376 -19.87 -2.15 -10.07
N ALA A 377 -19.91 -3.46 -10.27
CA ALA A 377 -21.02 -4.31 -9.87
C ALA A 377 -20.54 -5.61 -9.22
N GLY A 378 -21.08 -5.88 -8.04
CA GLY A 378 -20.89 -7.12 -7.31
C GLY A 378 -21.92 -8.19 -7.65
N ALA A 379 -21.45 -9.43 -7.79
CA ALA A 379 -22.24 -10.64 -7.93
C ALA A 379 -21.86 -11.61 -6.80
N ALA A 380 -22.38 -11.32 -5.60
CA ALA A 380 -21.97 -12.00 -4.38
C ALA A 380 -22.20 -13.53 -4.40
N GLY A 381 -23.14 -14.03 -5.20
CA GLY A 381 -23.40 -15.46 -5.33
C GLY A 381 -22.66 -16.16 -6.46
N TYR A 382 -21.83 -15.43 -7.22
CA TYR A 382 -21.17 -15.97 -8.40
C TYR A 382 -20.39 -17.24 -8.07
N THR A 383 -20.49 -18.21 -8.98
CA THR A 383 -19.76 -19.48 -8.91
C THR A 383 -19.13 -19.70 -10.28
N GLY A 384 -17.80 -19.60 -10.32
CA GLY A 384 -17.02 -19.70 -11.54
C GLY A 384 -17.05 -21.08 -12.18
N PRO A 385 -16.80 -21.16 -13.50
CA PRO A 385 -16.64 -22.43 -14.18
C PRO A 385 -15.32 -23.09 -13.77
N VAL A 386 -15.38 -24.32 -13.29
CA VAL A 386 -14.18 -25.11 -13.00
C VAL A 386 -13.69 -25.92 -14.20
N GLY A 387 -12.38 -26.14 -14.25
CA GLY A 387 -11.78 -27.11 -15.17
C GLY A 387 -12.35 -28.52 -14.95
N GLU A 388 -12.21 -29.41 -15.94
CA GLU A 388 -12.86 -30.74 -15.94
C GLU A 388 -12.54 -31.63 -14.72
N ASP A 389 -11.51 -31.29 -13.94
CA ASP A 389 -11.02 -32.05 -12.78
C ASP A 389 -11.14 -31.30 -11.43
N GLU A 390 -11.76 -30.12 -11.39
CA GLU A 390 -11.94 -29.34 -10.14
C GLU A 390 -13.42 -29.23 -9.74
N GLU A 391 -13.67 -29.10 -8.43
CA GLU A 391 -15.01 -28.86 -7.90
C GLU A 391 -15.25 -27.34 -7.82
N PRO A 392 -16.41 -26.83 -8.27
CA PRO A 392 -16.67 -25.39 -8.25
C PRO A 392 -16.65 -24.84 -6.83
N LEU A 393 -15.97 -23.70 -6.66
CA LEU A 393 -16.02 -22.91 -5.44
C LEU A 393 -17.39 -22.23 -5.37
N GLN A 394 -18.36 -22.94 -4.78
CA GLN A 394 -19.73 -22.42 -4.67
C GLN A 394 -19.74 -21.10 -3.92
N TYR A 395 -20.41 -20.09 -4.49
CA TYR A 395 -20.58 -18.76 -3.89
C TYR A 395 -19.24 -18.08 -3.54
N GLU A 396 -18.25 -18.20 -4.41
CA GLU A 396 -17.01 -17.43 -4.27
C GLU A 396 -17.22 -15.93 -4.49
N GLY A 397 -18.22 -15.57 -5.29
CA GLY A 397 -18.54 -14.19 -5.63
C GLY A 397 -17.61 -13.63 -6.70
N ALA A 398 -18.03 -12.52 -7.32
CA ALA A 398 -17.25 -11.82 -8.33
C ALA A 398 -17.60 -10.34 -8.34
N VAL A 399 -16.66 -9.54 -8.83
CA VAL A 399 -16.85 -8.11 -9.07
C VAL A 399 -16.45 -7.80 -10.50
N PHE A 400 -17.22 -6.93 -11.15
CA PHE A 400 -17.10 -6.56 -12.55
C PHE A 400 -17.06 -5.05 -12.67
N ALA A 401 -16.10 -4.51 -13.42
CA ALA A 401 -16.09 -3.11 -13.82
C ALA A 401 -16.51 -2.98 -15.29
N TYR A 402 -17.25 -1.90 -15.55
CA TYR A 402 -17.76 -1.55 -16.88
C TYR A 402 -17.35 -0.13 -17.20
N LEU A 403 -16.49 0.02 -18.20
CA LEU A 403 -16.02 1.32 -18.68
C LEU A 403 -17.06 1.97 -19.60
N SER A 404 -17.13 3.28 -19.54
CA SER A 404 -17.85 4.08 -20.53
C SER A 404 -16.99 4.36 -21.77
N ASP A 405 -17.64 4.61 -22.91
CA ASP A 405 -17.01 5.13 -24.12
C ASP A 405 -17.40 6.60 -24.42
N GLY A 406 -18.02 7.27 -23.45
CA GLY A 406 -18.60 8.60 -23.60
C GLY A 406 -19.90 8.63 -24.41
N THR A 407 -20.52 7.48 -24.63
CA THR A 407 -21.89 7.38 -25.14
C THR A 407 -22.75 6.43 -24.31
N THR A 408 -22.14 5.33 -23.84
CA THR A 408 -22.77 4.35 -22.95
C THR A 408 -21.69 3.45 -22.33
N LEU A 409 -22.11 2.56 -21.43
CA LEU A 409 -21.25 1.55 -20.84
C LEU A 409 -21.01 0.39 -21.82
N GLU A 410 -19.84 -0.23 -21.71
CA GLU A 410 -19.49 -1.42 -22.49
C GLU A 410 -20.47 -2.59 -22.26
N ALA A 411 -20.74 -3.37 -23.31
CA ALA A 411 -21.68 -4.50 -23.22
C ALA A 411 -21.09 -5.74 -22.51
N THR A 412 -19.78 -5.75 -22.28
CA THR A 412 -19.02 -6.81 -21.61
C THR A 412 -18.02 -6.15 -20.70
N HIS A 413 -17.85 -6.65 -19.49
CA HIS A 413 -16.88 -6.12 -18.54
C HIS A 413 -15.45 -6.03 -19.12
N SER A 414 -14.76 -4.94 -18.84
CA SER A 414 -13.34 -4.70 -19.11
C SER A 414 -12.46 -5.38 -18.07
N TRP A 415 -12.96 -5.45 -16.84
CA TRP A 415 -12.24 -6.00 -15.70
C TRP A 415 -13.16 -6.87 -14.84
N LYS A 416 -12.58 -7.92 -14.28
CA LYS A 416 -13.27 -8.87 -13.41
C LYS A 416 -12.30 -9.50 -12.43
N ILE A 417 -12.71 -9.59 -11.18
CA ILE A 417 -12.09 -10.45 -10.17
C ILE A 417 -13.10 -11.46 -9.63
N GLU A 418 -12.64 -12.65 -9.31
CA GLU A 418 -13.42 -13.71 -8.68
C GLU A 418 -12.88 -13.97 -7.27
N GLY A 419 -13.76 -14.33 -6.35
CA GLY A 419 -13.34 -14.84 -5.06
C GLY A 419 -12.49 -16.10 -5.26
N ASN A 420 -11.57 -16.37 -4.33
CA ASN A 420 -10.65 -17.50 -4.43
C ASN A 420 -11.03 -18.68 -3.51
N ARG A 421 -12.24 -18.66 -2.93
CA ARG A 421 -12.73 -19.65 -1.95
C ARG A 421 -14.23 -19.84 -2.01
N GLN A 422 -14.67 -21.02 -1.61
CA GLN A 422 -16.09 -21.33 -1.40
C GLN A 422 -16.69 -20.42 -0.32
N GLU A 423 -17.91 -19.91 -0.57
CA GLU A 423 -18.66 -19.03 0.34
C GLU A 423 -17.91 -17.74 0.73
N ALA A 424 -17.04 -17.22 -0.15
CA ALA A 424 -16.35 -15.94 0.09
C ALA A 424 -17.26 -14.72 -0.14
N PHE A 425 -18.29 -14.85 -0.98
CA PHE A 425 -19.22 -13.76 -1.31
C PHE A 425 -18.51 -12.45 -1.72
N LEU A 426 -17.44 -12.54 -2.50
CA LEU A 426 -16.77 -11.34 -3.05
C LEU A 426 -17.78 -10.51 -3.85
N GLY A 427 -17.77 -9.19 -3.69
CA GLY A 427 -18.77 -8.31 -4.29
C GLY A 427 -20.08 -8.21 -3.52
N LYS A 428 -20.13 -8.65 -2.26
CA LYS A 428 -21.24 -8.31 -1.34
C LYS A 428 -21.30 -6.81 -1.03
N ASP A 429 -20.15 -6.12 -1.11
CA ASP A 429 -20.01 -4.70 -0.88
C ASP A 429 -18.82 -4.18 -1.70
N VAL A 430 -19.05 -3.10 -2.43
CA VAL A 430 -18.09 -2.44 -3.34
C VAL A 430 -18.31 -0.94 -3.23
N SER A 431 -17.23 -0.18 -3.33
CA SER A 431 -17.22 1.28 -3.32
C SER A 431 -16.16 1.77 -4.28
N GLY A 432 -16.39 2.90 -4.95
CA GLY A 432 -15.44 3.51 -5.89
C GLY A 432 -15.65 5.01 -5.98
N GLY A 433 -15.04 5.63 -6.98
CA GLY A 433 -15.24 7.05 -7.30
C GLY A 433 -14.34 8.00 -6.50
N GLY A 434 -13.19 7.55 -6.04
CA GLY A 434 -12.20 8.44 -5.48
C GLY A 434 -10.78 7.96 -5.70
N ASP A 435 -9.90 8.92 -5.92
CA ASP A 435 -8.46 8.76 -6.13
C ASP A 435 -7.77 8.74 -4.75
N VAL A 436 -7.37 7.55 -4.30
CA VAL A 436 -6.80 7.35 -2.97
C VAL A 436 -5.27 7.52 -2.96
N ASN A 437 -4.65 7.55 -4.15
CA ASN A 437 -3.20 7.70 -4.31
C ASN A 437 -2.80 8.99 -5.06
N GLY A 438 -3.75 9.82 -5.47
CA GLY A 438 -3.58 11.08 -6.19
C GLY A 438 -2.96 10.95 -7.58
N ASP A 439 -3.00 9.77 -8.20
CA ASP A 439 -2.44 9.54 -9.52
C ASP A 439 -3.32 10.06 -10.67
N GLY A 440 -4.51 10.54 -10.33
CA GLY A 440 -5.49 11.15 -11.21
C GLY A 440 -6.51 10.18 -11.79
N TYR A 441 -6.52 8.91 -11.34
CA TYR A 441 -7.51 7.91 -11.70
C TYR A 441 -8.35 7.55 -10.47
N ASP A 442 -9.64 7.33 -10.66
CA ASP A 442 -10.45 6.85 -9.55
C ASP A 442 -10.15 5.38 -9.23
N ASP A 443 -10.21 5.05 -7.93
CA ASP A 443 -9.89 3.73 -7.40
C ASP A 443 -11.12 3.02 -6.86
N VAL A 444 -10.97 1.73 -6.57
CA VAL A 444 -12.05 0.87 -6.11
C VAL A 444 -11.66 0.08 -4.87
N LEU A 445 -12.55 0.10 -3.89
CA LEU A 445 -12.45 -0.67 -2.65
C LEU A 445 -13.51 -1.77 -2.61
N ILE A 446 -13.09 -3.00 -2.37
CA ILE A 446 -13.95 -4.18 -2.31
C ILE A 446 -13.87 -4.79 -0.91
N ALA A 447 -15.03 -5.03 -0.30
CA ALA A 447 -15.08 -5.75 0.97
C ALA A 447 -14.91 -7.26 0.74
N ASN A 448 -13.95 -7.88 1.39
CA ASN A 448 -13.71 -9.32 1.33
C ASN A 448 -14.07 -9.98 2.67
N ALA A 449 -15.18 -10.74 2.69
CA ALA A 449 -15.59 -11.52 3.85
C ALA A 449 -15.39 -13.02 3.64
N HIS A 450 -14.16 -13.51 3.77
CA HIS A 450 -13.92 -14.94 3.68
C HIS A 450 -14.62 -15.71 4.82
N PHE A 451 -15.63 -16.51 4.49
CA PHE A 451 -16.21 -17.44 5.46
C PHE A 451 -15.31 -18.67 5.62
N GLY A 452 -14.82 -18.93 6.84
CA GLY A 452 -14.39 -20.29 7.22
C GLY A 452 -13.02 -20.43 7.87
N LEU A 453 -12.04 -19.55 7.66
CA LEU A 453 -10.77 -19.51 8.41
C LEU A 453 -10.15 -18.09 8.39
N VAL A 454 -10.24 -17.41 9.53
CA VAL A 454 -9.34 -16.39 10.08
C VAL A 454 -8.95 -15.14 9.28
N SER A 455 -9.58 -14.75 8.17
CA SER A 455 -9.24 -13.46 7.53
C SER A 455 -10.45 -12.79 6.88
N TYR A 456 -10.85 -11.63 7.38
CA TYR A 456 -11.82 -10.74 6.77
C TYR A 456 -11.14 -9.37 6.58
N GLY A 457 -11.50 -8.59 5.56
CA GLY A 457 -10.90 -7.28 5.32
C GLY A 457 -11.39 -6.56 4.06
N GLY A 458 -10.58 -5.64 3.56
CA GLY A 458 -10.84 -4.86 2.35
C GLY A 458 -9.68 -4.99 1.36
N GLU A 459 -10.00 -4.92 0.07
CA GLU A 459 -9.06 -4.98 -1.04
C GLU A 459 -9.22 -3.73 -1.90
N LEU A 460 -8.13 -2.97 -2.07
CA LEU A 460 -8.05 -1.81 -2.94
C LEU A 460 -7.46 -2.23 -4.29
N TYR A 461 -8.10 -1.75 -5.35
CA TYR A 461 -7.67 -1.89 -6.74
C TYR A 461 -7.53 -0.49 -7.32
N LEU A 462 -6.35 -0.19 -7.85
CA LEU A 462 -6.06 1.14 -8.39
C LEU A 462 -6.53 1.30 -9.83
N GLY A 463 -7.00 2.49 -10.16
CA GLY A 463 -7.26 2.95 -11.51
C GLY A 463 -5.99 3.14 -12.34
N GLY A 464 -6.14 3.46 -13.61
CA GLY A 464 -5.03 3.74 -14.51
C GLY A 464 -5.46 3.79 -15.97
N GLU A 465 -4.56 4.16 -16.89
CA GLU A 465 -4.89 4.37 -18.32
C GLU A 465 -5.61 3.20 -19.03
N ASN A 466 -5.60 1.99 -18.45
CA ASN A 466 -6.28 0.81 -19.01
C ASN A 466 -7.48 0.34 -18.16
N GLY A 467 -7.97 1.17 -17.25
CA GLY A 467 -8.92 0.81 -16.19
C GLY A 467 -8.22 0.18 -14.98
N LEU A 468 -9.01 -0.52 -14.14
CA LEU A 468 -8.51 -1.11 -12.89
C LEU A 468 -7.37 -2.11 -13.10
N SER A 469 -6.36 -2.03 -12.22
CA SER A 469 -5.33 -3.06 -12.09
C SER A 469 -5.93 -4.41 -11.65
N PRO A 470 -5.49 -5.55 -12.21
CA PRO A 470 -5.85 -6.86 -11.68
C PRO A 470 -5.13 -7.18 -10.35
N ASP A 471 -4.06 -6.46 -10.04
CA ASP A 471 -3.26 -6.67 -8.85
C ASP A 471 -3.86 -5.89 -7.66
N ILE A 472 -3.94 -6.56 -6.51
CA ILE A 472 -4.42 -5.94 -5.27
C ILE A 472 -3.35 -4.97 -4.79
N ALA A 473 -3.64 -3.68 -4.87
CA ALA A 473 -2.72 -2.63 -4.46
C ALA A 473 -2.63 -2.50 -2.95
N TRP A 474 -3.74 -2.63 -2.23
CA TRP A 474 -3.74 -2.69 -0.77
C TRP A 474 -4.69 -3.77 -0.28
N GLN A 475 -4.30 -4.44 0.80
CA GLN A 475 -5.16 -5.41 1.46
C GLN A 475 -5.07 -5.30 2.97
N ALA A 476 -6.18 -5.01 3.62
CA ALA A 476 -6.31 -5.26 5.05
C ALA A 476 -6.58 -6.75 5.27
N ILE A 477 -5.70 -7.42 6.02
CA ILE A 477 -5.91 -8.80 6.45
C ILE A 477 -5.96 -8.84 7.97
N PHE A 478 -7.13 -9.18 8.53
CA PHE A 478 -7.29 -9.32 9.97
C PHE A 478 -7.31 -10.79 10.39
N GLU A 479 -6.26 -11.24 11.08
CA GLU A 479 -6.18 -12.63 11.57
C GLU A 479 -7.12 -12.87 12.77
N GLY A 480 -8.18 -13.66 12.57
CA GLY A 480 -9.09 -14.06 13.65
C GLY A 480 -10.53 -14.32 13.20
N ASN A 481 -11.39 -14.73 14.14
CA ASN A 481 -12.84 -14.87 13.90
C ASN A 481 -13.54 -13.50 13.93
N SER A 482 -12.92 -12.48 13.34
CA SER A 482 -13.37 -11.09 13.34
C SER A 482 -14.08 -10.76 12.04
N THR A 483 -15.25 -10.12 12.10
CA THR A 483 -16.01 -9.69 10.92
C THR A 483 -15.55 -8.34 10.37
N ILE A 484 -14.25 -8.04 10.43
CA ILE A 484 -13.72 -6.76 9.94
C ILE A 484 -13.72 -6.78 8.39
N GLY A 485 -14.07 -5.69 7.70
CA GLY A 485 -14.32 -5.72 6.25
C GLY A 485 -15.68 -6.32 5.88
N GLN A 486 -16.67 -6.27 6.78
CA GLN A 486 -18.04 -6.61 6.38
C GLN A 486 -18.65 -5.54 5.48
N THR A 487 -18.24 -4.29 5.66
CA THR A 487 -18.45 -3.23 4.68
C THR A 487 -17.17 -2.44 4.50
N ALA A 488 -17.00 -1.87 3.31
CA ALA A 488 -15.85 -1.09 2.90
C ALA A 488 -16.34 0.08 2.03
N HIS A 489 -15.92 1.31 2.35
CA HIS A 489 -16.41 2.50 1.66
C HIS A 489 -15.30 3.55 1.48
N MET A 490 -15.24 4.18 0.31
CA MET A 490 -14.47 5.40 0.07
C MET A 490 -15.20 6.58 0.73
N VAL A 491 -14.56 7.35 1.62
CA VAL A 491 -15.26 8.35 2.45
C VAL A 491 -14.93 9.80 2.12
N GLY A 492 -14.28 10.05 0.98
CA GLY A 492 -13.81 11.38 0.63
C GLY A 492 -12.57 11.77 1.43
N ASP A 493 -12.22 13.04 1.47
CA ASP A 493 -11.01 13.55 2.09
C ASP A 493 -11.29 14.05 3.53
N ILE A 494 -11.26 13.11 4.47
CA ILE A 494 -11.62 13.35 5.89
C ILE A 494 -10.58 14.22 6.59
N ASN A 495 -9.32 14.18 6.14
CA ASN A 495 -8.20 14.91 6.74
C ASN A 495 -7.75 16.15 5.93
N ASN A 496 -8.40 16.42 4.81
CA ASN A 496 -8.13 17.52 3.87
C ASN A 496 -6.67 17.56 3.40
N ASP A 497 -6.10 16.39 3.07
CA ASP A 497 -4.76 16.25 2.51
C ASP A 497 -4.72 16.13 0.98
N GLY A 498 -5.90 16.09 0.36
CA GLY A 498 -6.11 16.03 -1.08
C GLY A 498 -6.31 14.62 -1.62
N PHE A 499 -6.35 13.59 -0.77
CA PHE A 499 -6.53 12.20 -1.17
C PHE A 499 -7.86 11.65 -0.64
N THR A 500 -8.43 10.69 -1.37
CA THR A 500 -9.62 10.00 -0.88
C THR A 500 -9.25 8.99 0.22
N ASP A 501 -9.99 9.02 1.32
CA ASP A 501 -9.81 8.11 2.45
C ASP A 501 -10.74 6.90 2.37
N MET A 502 -10.41 5.87 3.15
CA MET A 502 -11.13 4.60 3.15
C MET A 502 -11.59 4.18 4.54
N LEU A 503 -12.73 3.52 4.60
CA LEU A 503 -13.33 3.05 5.85
C LEU A 503 -13.71 1.57 5.78
N LEU A 504 -13.30 0.79 6.78
CA LEU A 504 -13.65 -0.63 6.93
C LEU A 504 -14.40 -0.87 8.23
N SER A 505 -15.46 -1.68 8.17
CA SER A 505 -16.29 -1.97 9.35
C SER A 505 -16.10 -3.37 9.91
N ALA A 506 -16.35 -3.52 11.21
CA ALA A 506 -16.48 -4.80 11.89
C ALA A 506 -17.75 -4.85 12.74
N PRO A 507 -18.94 -5.00 12.16
CA PRO A 507 -20.20 -4.74 12.85
C PRO A 507 -20.49 -5.66 14.03
N GLU A 508 -19.98 -6.90 14.01
CA GLU A 508 -20.11 -7.82 15.15
C GLU A 508 -19.18 -7.46 16.32
N LEU A 509 -18.08 -6.78 16.03
CA LEU A 509 -17.16 -6.23 17.02
C LEU A 509 -17.49 -4.79 17.39
N THR A 510 -18.39 -4.15 16.62
CA THR A 510 -18.77 -2.75 16.75
C THR A 510 -17.58 -1.79 16.59
N ASP A 511 -16.62 -2.21 15.75
CA ASP A 511 -15.41 -1.45 15.41
C ASP A 511 -15.51 -0.89 14.00
N ILE A 512 -14.85 0.24 13.77
CA ILE A 512 -14.61 0.84 12.46
C ILE A 512 -13.15 1.30 12.37
N TYR A 513 -12.58 1.19 11.18
CA TYR A 513 -11.18 1.51 10.87
C TYR A 513 -11.15 2.52 9.73
N LEU A 514 -10.52 3.67 9.96
CA LEU A 514 -10.26 4.68 8.93
C LEU A 514 -8.80 4.57 8.49
N TYR A 515 -8.58 4.69 7.19
CA TYR A 515 -7.28 4.71 6.53
C TYR A 515 -7.22 5.95 5.66
N PHE A 516 -6.20 6.79 5.86
CA PHE A 516 -6.03 7.96 5.01
C PHE A 516 -5.44 7.58 3.65
N GLY A 517 -5.95 8.22 2.60
CA GLY A 517 -5.31 8.23 1.29
C GLY A 517 -3.98 8.96 1.36
N ALA A 518 -3.08 8.66 0.43
CA ALA A 518 -1.80 9.36 0.32
C ALA A 518 -1.19 9.10 -1.04
N GLY A 519 -0.49 10.06 -1.63
CA GLY A 519 0.21 9.87 -2.91
C GLY A 519 1.66 9.41 -2.79
N CYS A 520 2.12 9.21 -1.56
CA CYS A 520 3.49 8.89 -1.22
C CYS A 520 3.49 7.92 -0.05
N PHE A 521 4.12 6.76 -0.20
CA PHE A 521 4.00 5.66 0.74
C PHE A 521 5.34 5.24 1.30
N ASP A 522 5.46 5.35 2.62
CA ASP A 522 6.56 4.83 3.42
C ASP A 522 6.10 3.49 4.04
N ALA A 523 6.29 2.39 3.31
CA ALA A 523 5.72 1.10 3.69
C ALA A 523 6.52 0.34 4.77
N ASP A 524 7.77 0.73 5.02
CA ASP A 524 8.64 0.16 6.06
C ASP A 524 8.90 1.10 7.27
N TRP A 525 8.45 2.35 7.19
CA TRP A 525 8.45 3.39 8.22
C TRP A 525 9.80 4.07 8.48
N ASP A 526 10.62 4.26 7.44
CA ASP A 526 11.90 4.97 7.53
C ASP A 526 11.83 6.49 7.20
N ASN A 527 10.65 6.97 6.78
CA ASN A 527 10.29 8.31 6.29
C ASN A 527 10.67 8.64 4.84
N PHE A 528 11.12 7.68 4.06
CA PHE A 528 11.27 7.76 2.61
C PHE A 528 10.15 6.96 1.94
N THR A 529 9.91 7.22 0.66
CA THR A 529 8.65 6.82 0.02
C THR A 529 8.88 6.22 -1.35
N ALA A 530 8.10 5.22 -1.74
CA ALA A 530 8.31 4.47 -2.98
C ALA A 530 8.33 5.35 -4.26
N PRO A 531 9.08 4.94 -5.31
CA PRO A 531 9.09 5.61 -6.60
C PRO A 531 7.82 5.22 -7.39
N ASN A 532 6.76 6.00 -7.24
CA ASN A 532 5.62 6.04 -8.17
C ASN A 532 5.37 7.52 -8.57
N PRO A 533 4.55 7.86 -9.60
CA PRO A 533 4.72 9.05 -10.44
C PRO A 533 4.61 10.44 -9.76
N ILE A 534 4.35 10.49 -8.46
CA ILE A 534 4.26 11.70 -7.65
C ILE A 534 5.57 11.86 -6.88
N SER A 535 6.34 12.92 -7.19
CA SER A 535 7.58 13.22 -6.48
C SER A 535 7.32 13.51 -5.01
N CYS A 536 7.86 12.69 -4.11
CA CYS A 536 7.57 12.79 -2.70
C CYS A 536 8.49 13.79 -1.96
N PRO A 537 8.01 14.49 -0.90
CA PRO A 537 8.80 15.52 -0.21
C PRO A 537 10.08 15.01 0.46
N SER A 538 10.11 13.71 0.80
CA SER A 538 11.20 13.04 1.51
C SER A 538 12.29 12.49 0.58
N GLY A 539 12.03 12.40 -0.73
CA GLY A 539 12.85 11.67 -1.69
C GLY A 539 12.36 10.23 -1.86
N ASP A 540 12.55 9.70 -3.08
CA ASP A 540 12.07 8.38 -3.46
C ASP A 540 13.03 7.31 -2.89
N ASP A 541 12.53 6.36 -2.09
CA ASP A 541 13.28 5.16 -1.74
C ASP A 541 13.41 4.24 -2.96
N CYS A 542 14.29 3.27 -2.86
CA CYS A 542 14.50 2.25 -3.88
C CYS A 542 13.84 0.92 -3.48
N HIS A 543 13.46 0.78 -2.19
CA HIS A 543 12.79 -0.38 -1.63
C HIS A 543 11.89 0.02 -0.44
N ASP A 544 10.58 -0.10 -0.62
CA ASP A 544 9.53 0.31 0.34
C ASP A 544 9.20 -0.74 1.42
N LEU A 545 9.89 -1.88 1.41
CA LEU A 545 9.73 -2.98 2.37
C LEU A 545 10.97 -3.15 3.27
N HIS A 546 11.95 -2.25 3.15
CA HIS A 546 13.25 -2.33 3.82
C HIS A 546 13.64 -0.98 4.42
N ASP A 547 13.43 -0.84 5.75
CA ASP A 547 13.67 0.37 6.56
C ASP A 547 15.13 0.87 6.61
N THR A 548 15.99 0.23 5.84
CA THR A 548 17.41 0.54 5.67
C THR A 548 17.75 0.99 4.26
N ALA A 549 16.79 1.09 3.34
CA ALA A 549 17.02 1.37 1.92
C ALA A 549 16.39 2.69 1.47
N TYR A 550 17.11 3.79 1.72
CA TYR A 550 16.62 5.14 1.47
C TYR A 550 17.71 6.11 0.98
N PRO A 551 17.35 7.21 0.27
CA PRO A 551 18.28 8.24 -0.18
C PRO A 551 19.23 8.75 0.92
N GLY A 552 20.51 8.38 0.80
CA GLY A 552 21.55 8.76 1.75
C GLY A 552 21.60 7.92 3.03
N GLY A 553 21.03 6.71 3.01
CA GLY A 553 21.27 5.65 4.00
C GLY A 553 22.74 5.26 4.11
N GLU A 554 23.09 4.58 5.21
CA GLU A 554 24.41 3.95 5.36
C GLU A 554 24.37 2.62 4.62
N GLU A 555 25.34 2.35 3.76
CA GLU A 555 25.40 1.07 3.06
C GLU A 555 25.54 -0.07 4.05
N ILE A 556 24.66 -1.04 3.84
CA ILE A 556 24.60 -2.25 4.62
C ILE A 556 24.89 -3.36 3.62
N CYS A 557 25.95 -4.13 3.81
CA CYS A 557 26.34 -5.13 2.80
C CYS A 557 25.37 -6.34 2.78
N ASP A 558 24.09 -6.13 2.48
CA ASP A 558 22.98 -7.09 2.51
C ASP A 558 22.36 -7.36 1.13
N GLY A 559 22.89 -6.76 0.06
CA GLY A 559 22.43 -6.93 -1.31
C GLY A 559 21.25 -6.03 -1.69
N LEU A 560 20.94 -5.04 -0.85
CA LEU A 560 20.07 -3.92 -1.18
C LEU A 560 20.92 -2.71 -1.58
N ASP A 561 20.33 -1.79 -2.32
CA ASP A 561 20.86 -0.45 -2.51
C ASP A 561 20.40 0.35 -1.30
N ASN A 562 21.18 0.39 -0.22
CA ASN A 562 20.69 0.94 1.05
C ASN A 562 20.65 2.47 1.06
N ASN A 563 21.41 3.10 0.17
CA ASN A 563 21.51 4.53 0.03
C ASN A 563 20.75 5.09 -1.21
N CYS A 564 20.16 4.21 -2.03
CA CYS A 564 19.38 4.47 -3.24
C CYS A 564 20.11 5.29 -4.31
N ASP A 565 21.41 5.09 -4.48
CA ASP A 565 22.21 5.78 -5.49
C ASP A 565 22.31 5.04 -6.83
N GLY A 566 21.69 3.86 -6.91
CA GLY A 566 21.65 3.00 -8.10
C GLY A 566 22.79 1.99 -8.16
N THR A 567 23.60 1.88 -7.12
CA THR A 567 24.64 0.86 -6.95
C THR A 567 24.35 0.01 -5.72
N PHE A 568 24.78 -1.25 -5.73
CA PHE A 568 24.53 -2.18 -4.62
C PHE A 568 25.83 -2.39 -3.84
N ASP A 569 25.76 -2.29 -2.51
CA ASP A 569 26.79 -2.66 -1.53
C ASP A 569 28.14 -1.89 -1.66
N ASP A 570 28.16 -0.62 -2.06
CA ASP A 570 29.34 0.15 -2.51
C ASP A 570 30.40 0.58 -1.46
N GLY A 571 30.54 -0.13 -0.33
CA GLY A 571 31.62 0.16 0.64
C GLY A 571 31.89 -0.85 1.77
N CYS A 572 32.44 -2.05 1.49
CA CYS A 572 32.68 -3.09 2.52
C CYS A 572 34.18 -3.30 2.94
N ASP A 573 34.55 -3.21 4.24
CA ASP A 573 35.89 -3.51 4.88
C ASP A 573 35.92 -4.92 5.56
N ASP A 574 36.53 -5.91 4.89
CA ASP A 574 36.41 -7.34 5.22
C ASP A 574 37.42 -7.87 6.25
N ASP A 575 38.62 -7.31 6.32
CA ASP A 575 39.65 -7.69 7.28
C ASP A 575 39.67 -6.81 8.54
N GLY A 576 38.86 -5.74 8.55
CA GLY A 576 38.67 -4.82 9.66
C GLY A 576 39.88 -3.93 9.91
N ASP A 577 40.75 -3.77 8.92
CA ASP A 577 41.91 -2.90 8.96
C ASP A 577 41.55 -1.44 8.71
N GLY A 578 40.37 -1.20 8.15
CA GLY A 578 39.82 0.09 7.84
C GLY A 578 39.84 0.50 6.37
N TYR A 579 40.45 -0.24 5.46
CA TYR A 579 40.46 0.05 4.03
C TYR A 579 39.47 -0.87 3.27
N CYS A 580 39.07 -0.50 2.05
CA CYS A 580 38.28 -1.39 1.19
C CYS A 580 38.57 -1.24 -0.31
N ASP A 581 38.21 -2.25 -1.12
CA ASP A 581 38.54 -2.37 -2.55
C ASP A 581 38.02 -1.19 -3.41
N ASP A 582 38.73 -0.93 -4.51
CA ASP A 582 38.37 0.01 -5.57
C ASP A 582 37.24 -0.53 -6.49
N ASP A 583 36.97 -1.85 -6.51
CA ASP A 583 36.08 -2.54 -7.46
C ASP A 583 34.70 -2.94 -6.90
N ILE A 584 34.04 -2.09 -6.10
CA ILE A 584 32.64 -2.33 -5.76
C ILE A 584 31.70 -1.96 -6.90
N GLU A 585 31.50 -2.91 -7.82
CA GLU A 585 30.25 -3.14 -8.55
C GLU A 585 30.18 -4.61 -9.02
N ALA A 586 29.49 -5.50 -8.27
CA ALA A 586 28.69 -6.63 -8.80
C ALA A 586 28.18 -7.61 -7.71
N TRP A 587 27.01 -7.33 -7.16
CA TRP A 587 25.98 -8.29 -6.69
C TRP A 587 26.46 -9.55 -5.93
N ALA A 588 26.32 -9.49 -4.59
CA ALA A 588 26.07 -10.58 -3.64
C ALA A 588 27.23 -11.08 -2.77
N ALA A 589 27.16 -10.77 -1.46
CA ALA A 589 27.24 -11.79 -0.39
C ALA A 589 26.71 -11.39 1.02
N GLY A 590 25.59 -10.65 1.16
CA GLY A 590 24.62 -10.79 2.27
C GLY A 590 25.06 -10.76 3.75
N GLY A 591 24.85 -9.61 4.41
CA GLY A 591 24.58 -9.39 5.83
C GLY A 591 25.64 -8.58 6.62
N LEU A 592 25.18 -7.52 7.32
CA LEU A 592 25.98 -6.60 8.16
C LEU A 592 27.02 -7.19 9.14
N PRO A 593 28.09 -6.43 9.47
CA PRO A 593 28.53 -5.16 8.85
C PRO A 593 29.95 -5.24 8.24
N PRO A 594 30.24 -4.33 7.30
CA PRO A 594 31.61 -3.84 7.10
C PRO A 594 31.65 -2.30 7.13
N ILE A 595 32.69 -1.69 7.70
CA ILE A 595 32.86 -0.22 7.80
C ILE A 595 34.32 0.08 7.49
N CYS A 596 34.69 0.91 6.50
CA CYS A 596 36.10 1.21 6.12
C CYS A 596 36.66 2.57 6.67
N PRO A 597 37.08 2.67 7.95
CA PRO A 597 37.53 3.92 8.60
C PRO A 597 38.81 4.59 8.06
N ASN A 598 39.59 3.97 7.18
CA ASN A 598 40.92 4.38 6.77
C ASN A 598 41.07 4.68 5.25
N GLY A 599 40.20 4.21 4.36
CA GLY A 599 40.15 4.64 2.94
C GLY A 599 39.71 3.57 1.94
N LEU A 600 39.70 3.88 0.63
CA LEU A 600 39.61 2.88 -0.45
C LEU A 600 41.01 2.53 -0.97
N GLY A 601 41.11 1.58 -1.89
CA GLY A 601 42.36 1.16 -2.51
C GLY A 601 43.08 0.07 -1.72
N ASP A 602 42.32 -0.69 -0.93
CA ASP A 602 42.79 -1.99 -0.48
C ASP A 602 43.04 -2.87 -1.71
N CYS A 603 44.25 -3.43 -1.80
CA CYS A 603 44.65 -4.28 -2.90
C CYS A 603 44.68 -5.76 -2.52
N ASP A 604 44.40 -6.11 -1.25
CA ASP A 604 44.30 -7.46 -0.73
C ASP A 604 43.39 -7.50 0.53
N ASP A 605 42.06 -7.46 0.35
CA ASP A 605 41.05 -7.43 1.43
C ASP A 605 41.02 -8.68 2.37
N GLU A 606 41.98 -9.60 2.24
CA GLU A 606 42.21 -10.70 3.19
C GLU A 606 43.44 -10.46 4.10
N ASP A 607 44.23 -9.40 3.87
CA ASP A 607 45.49 -9.11 4.54
C ASP A 607 45.53 -7.66 5.09
N PRO A 608 45.33 -7.47 6.42
CA PRO A 608 45.20 -6.15 7.05
C PRO A 608 46.50 -5.33 7.08
N ASP A 609 47.57 -5.88 6.50
CA ASP A 609 48.86 -5.23 6.31
C ASP A 609 49.11 -4.90 4.81
N HIS A 610 48.13 -5.07 3.91
CA HIS A 610 48.21 -4.76 2.47
C HIS A 610 47.18 -3.71 2.07
N ASN A 611 47.48 -2.46 2.42
CA ASN A 611 46.56 -1.36 2.23
C ASN A 611 47.35 -0.06 2.13
N PRO A 612 46.75 1.04 1.64
CA PRO A 612 47.43 2.32 1.48
C PRO A 612 48.07 2.93 2.74
N GLY A 613 47.70 2.43 3.93
CA GLY A 613 48.28 2.85 5.22
C GLY A 613 49.46 2.01 5.69
N SER A 614 49.71 0.89 5.03
CA SER A 614 50.70 -0.08 5.45
C SER A 614 52.11 0.33 5.04
N PRO A 615 53.14 0.00 5.86
CA PRO A 615 54.50 0.31 5.53
C PRO A 615 55.05 -0.69 4.50
N GLU A 616 55.45 -0.20 3.34
CA GLU A 616 56.06 -1.00 2.27
C GLU A 616 57.22 -1.88 2.79
N LEU A 617 57.10 -3.20 2.64
CA LEU A 617 58.10 -4.16 3.07
C LEU A 617 58.94 -4.61 1.88
N CYS A 618 60.21 -4.92 2.15
CA CYS A 618 61.09 -5.47 1.11
C CYS A 618 60.84 -6.98 0.92
N ASN A 619 59.73 -7.35 0.28
CA ASN A 619 59.23 -8.72 0.19
C ASN A 619 58.72 -9.15 -1.22
N PHE A 620 58.87 -8.31 -2.26
CA PHE A 620 58.33 -8.49 -3.62
C PHE A 620 56.80 -8.35 -3.78
N LYS A 621 56.11 -7.81 -2.79
CA LYS A 621 54.72 -7.40 -2.88
C LYS A 621 54.63 -5.87 -2.89
N ASP A 622 53.44 -5.38 -3.17
CA ASP A 622 53.04 -3.98 -3.05
C ASP A 622 52.18 -3.95 -1.79
N ASP A 623 52.80 -3.70 -0.63
CA ASP A 623 52.10 -3.77 0.66
C ASP A 623 51.34 -2.46 0.95
N ASP A 624 51.71 -1.37 0.28
CA ASP A 624 51.05 -0.06 0.42
C ASP A 624 50.12 0.32 -0.77
N CYS A 625 49.83 -0.65 -1.63
CA CYS A 625 48.86 -0.59 -2.73
C CYS A 625 49.03 0.63 -3.65
N ASN A 626 50.27 1.00 -3.98
CA ASN A 626 50.57 2.19 -4.80
C ASN A 626 50.97 1.88 -6.26
N ASP A 627 50.71 0.64 -6.70
CA ASP A 627 51.08 0.04 -7.98
C ASP A 627 52.59 -0.10 -8.18
N ARG A 628 53.36 -0.14 -7.10
CA ARG A 628 54.81 -0.31 -7.13
C ARG A 628 55.23 -1.30 -6.08
N VAL A 629 56.24 -2.08 -6.47
CA VAL A 629 56.76 -3.17 -5.64
C VAL A 629 58.10 -2.73 -5.08
N ASP A 630 58.22 -2.78 -3.75
CA ASP A 630 59.40 -2.47 -2.95
C ASP A 630 60.01 -1.06 -3.25
N GLU A 631 59.24 0.02 -3.27
CA GLU A 631 59.74 1.40 -3.42
C GLU A 631 60.13 2.06 -2.09
N GLU A 632 60.72 3.26 -2.16
CA GLU A 632 61.23 3.95 -0.97
C GLU A 632 60.20 4.97 -0.44
N PRO A 633 59.88 4.99 0.87
CA PRO A 633 60.65 4.38 1.97
C PRO A 633 60.14 2.99 2.38
N LYS A 634 60.95 1.97 2.13
CA LYS A 634 60.68 0.57 2.50
C LYS A 634 61.38 0.15 3.77
N VAL A 635 60.74 -0.74 4.51
CA VAL A 635 61.22 -1.15 5.84
C VAL A 635 62.15 -2.35 5.74
N CYS A 636 63.42 -2.11 6.08
CA CYS A 636 64.40 -3.13 6.42
C CYS A 636 64.86 -2.94 7.88
N GLY A 637 65.51 -3.95 8.47
CA GLY A 637 66.09 -3.80 9.82
C GLY A 637 67.15 -2.69 9.90
N GLU A 638 67.45 -2.19 11.11
CA GLU A 638 68.45 -1.13 11.30
C GLU A 638 69.78 -1.45 10.57
N GLU A 639 70.27 -0.52 9.76
CA GLU A 639 71.50 -0.60 8.95
C GLU A 639 71.44 -1.51 7.70
N GLN A 640 70.25 -1.82 7.19
CA GLN A 640 70.05 -2.59 5.95
C GLN A 640 69.36 -1.79 4.83
N ILE A 641 69.73 -2.07 3.57
CA ILE A 641 69.07 -1.63 2.34
C ILE A 641 68.38 -2.78 1.63
N CYS A 642 67.22 -2.49 1.05
CA CYS A 642 66.50 -3.43 0.20
C CYS A 642 67.09 -3.48 -1.21
N VAL A 643 67.40 -4.68 -1.69
CA VAL A 643 67.89 -4.92 -3.05
C VAL A 643 67.23 -6.16 -3.62
N GLN A 644 66.42 -6.00 -4.68
CA GLN A 644 65.69 -7.10 -5.33
C GLN A 644 64.88 -7.91 -4.30
N GLY A 645 63.95 -7.26 -3.57
CA GLY A 645 63.07 -7.91 -2.60
C GLY A 645 63.75 -8.63 -1.43
N GLY A 646 64.96 -8.19 -1.03
CA GLY A 646 65.61 -8.65 0.20
C GLY A 646 66.52 -7.59 0.85
N CYS A 647 66.60 -7.59 2.19
CA CYS A 647 67.38 -6.63 2.98
C CYS A 647 68.85 -7.04 3.20
N PHE A 648 69.80 -6.13 2.96
CA PHE A 648 71.27 -6.34 3.05
C PHE A 648 71.97 -5.19 3.77
N ALA A 649 73.07 -5.43 4.50
CA ALA A 649 73.79 -4.37 5.22
C ALA A 649 74.48 -3.34 4.28
N GLU A 650 74.30 -2.04 4.57
CA GLU A 650 75.01 -0.95 3.89
C GLU A 650 76.46 -0.82 4.34
N CYS A 651 77.32 -0.34 3.44
CA CYS A 651 78.65 0.14 3.80
C CYS A 651 79.10 1.28 2.90
N THR A 652 80.02 2.09 3.40
CA THR A 652 80.76 3.10 2.63
C THR A 652 82.27 2.85 2.65
N ALA A 653 82.74 1.99 3.56
CA ALA A 653 84.12 1.53 3.62
C ALA A 653 84.21 0.08 4.11
N ASP A 654 85.27 -0.64 3.70
CA ASP A 654 85.50 -2.05 4.06
C ASP A 654 85.45 -2.33 5.57
N ALA A 655 85.80 -1.33 6.40
CA ALA A 655 85.84 -1.45 7.84
C ALA A 655 84.45 -1.59 8.49
N GLU A 656 83.39 -1.28 7.75
CA GLU A 656 81.99 -1.40 8.17
C GLU A 656 81.44 -2.80 7.84
N CYS A 657 82.23 -3.63 7.15
CA CYS A 657 81.87 -4.97 6.77
C CYS A 657 82.41 -6.01 7.75
N ALA A 658 81.69 -7.14 7.85
CA ALA A 658 82.10 -8.26 8.68
C ALA A 658 83.49 -8.78 8.26
N GLU A 659 84.24 -9.36 9.21
CA GLU A 659 85.63 -9.80 9.00
C GLU A 659 85.75 -10.73 7.78
N GLY A 660 86.50 -10.29 6.76
CA GLY A 660 86.65 -10.97 5.45
C GLY A 660 85.80 -10.41 4.30
N GLN A 661 85.05 -9.33 4.54
CA GLN A 661 84.30 -8.58 3.52
C GLN A 661 84.86 -7.17 3.31
N LYS A 662 84.61 -6.63 2.13
CA LYS A 662 84.94 -5.30 1.66
C LYS A 662 83.73 -4.63 1.03
N CYS A 663 83.77 -3.31 1.02
CA CYS A 663 82.67 -2.50 0.55
C CYS A 663 82.77 -2.26 -0.96
N TYR A 664 81.85 -2.85 -1.71
CA TYR A 664 81.74 -2.69 -3.15
C TYR A 664 80.44 -1.98 -3.49
N GLY A 665 80.54 -0.76 -4.00
CA GLY A 665 79.40 0.00 -4.49
C GLY A 665 78.29 0.19 -3.45
N GLY A 666 78.64 0.30 -2.16
CA GLY A 666 77.68 0.47 -1.07
C GLY A 666 77.37 -0.81 -0.26
N ARG A 667 77.97 -1.96 -0.60
CA ARG A 667 77.59 -3.27 -0.03
C ARG A 667 78.79 -4.09 0.45
N CYS A 668 78.62 -4.79 1.57
CA CYS A 668 79.64 -5.68 2.10
C CYS A 668 79.68 -7.02 1.37
N ALA A 669 80.76 -7.29 0.64
CA ALA A 669 81.03 -8.56 -0.05
C ALA A 669 82.51 -8.96 0.04
N ALA A 670 82.85 -10.25 -0.05
CA ALA A 670 84.23 -10.73 0.15
C ALA A 670 85.27 -10.10 -0.82
N ASP A 671 86.49 -9.77 -0.34
CA ASP A 671 87.56 -9.20 -1.18
C ASP A 671 88.09 -10.22 -2.19
N PRO A 672 87.88 -10.02 -3.51
CA PRO A 672 88.34 -10.96 -4.51
C PRO A 672 89.86 -10.93 -4.73
N CYS A 673 90.61 -9.94 -4.20
CA CYS A 673 92.07 -9.82 -4.34
C CYS A 673 92.88 -10.22 -3.09
N GLU A 674 92.22 -10.61 -1.99
CA GLU A 674 92.91 -10.96 -0.76
C GLU A 674 93.80 -12.19 -0.95
N GLY A 675 95.11 -12.04 -0.70
CA GLY A 675 96.10 -13.11 -0.84
C GLY A 675 96.72 -13.27 -2.23
N ILE A 676 96.35 -12.45 -3.22
CA ILE A 676 96.93 -12.50 -4.57
C ILE A 676 98.18 -11.59 -4.64
N ILE A 677 99.36 -12.18 -4.88
CA ILE A 677 100.63 -11.46 -5.08
C ILE A 677 101.00 -11.51 -6.56
N CYS A 678 101.03 -10.35 -7.21
CA CYS A 678 101.38 -10.25 -8.62
C CYS A 678 102.90 -10.38 -8.84
N PRO A 679 103.35 -11.25 -9.77
CA PRO A 679 104.74 -11.67 -9.85
C PRO A 679 105.68 -10.65 -10.52
N GLU A 680 105.14 -9.73 -11.33
CA GLU A 680 105.94 -8.76 -12.08
C GLU A 680 105.91 -7.35 -11.48
N THR A 681 107.04 -6.63 -11.55
CA THR A 681 107.27 -5.34 -10.87
C THR A 681 106.40 -4.16 -11.33
N ARG A 682 105.39 -4.40 -12.18
CA ARG A 682 104.44 -3.39 -12.68
C ARG A 682 102.98 -3.88 -12.69
N GLU A 683 102.68 -5.04 -12.09
CA GLU A 683 101.31 -5.56 -12.00
C GLU A 683 100.70 -5.35 -10.60
N GLU A 684 99.44 -4.95 -10.58
CA GLU A 684 98.62 -4.83 -9.36
C GLU A 684 97.36 -5.70 -9.50
N CYS A 685 96.85 -6.25 -8.38
CA CYS A 685 95.63 -7.07 -8.41
C CYS A 685 94.40 -6.17 -8.53
N PHE A 686 93.57 -6.44 -9.51
CA PHE A 686 92.27 -5.82 -9.68
C PHE A 686 91.20 -6.90 -9.89
N ASN A 687 90.16 -6.86 -9.07
CA ASN A 687 89.02 -7.77 -9.11
C ASN A 687 89.41 -9.27 -9.23
N GLY A 688 90.43 -9.68 -8.46
CA GLY A 688 90.95 -11.04 -8.41
C GLY A 688 91.99 -11.43 -9.45
N THR A 689 92.48 -10.49 -10.29
CA THR A 689 93.52 -10.78 -11.31
C THR A 689 94.61 -9.72 -11.40
N CYS A 690 95.86 -10.15 -11.63
CA CYS A 690 97.02 -9.28 -11.76
C CYS A 690 97.09 -8.63 -13.15
N GLN A 691 97.17 -7.30 -13.20
CA GLN A 691 97.22 -6.55 -14.44
C GLN A 691 98.24 -5.41 -14.38
N VAL A 692 98.86 -5.09 -15.52
CA VAL A 692 99.90 -4.05 -15.61
C VAL A 692 99.30 -2.65 -15.46
N ALA A 693 99.78 -1.91 -14.47
CA ALA A 693 99.41 -0.52 -14.25
C ALA A 693 100.17 0.43 -15.19
N CYS A 694 99.51 1.50 -15.64
CA CYS A 694 100.10 2.53 -16.48
C CYS A 694 99.58 3.92 -16.07
N LYS A 695 100.31 4.96 -16.46
CA LYS A 695 99.87 6.36 -16.30
C LYS A 695 99.78 7.10 -17.63
N ILE A 696 100.44 6.58 -18.67
CA ILE A 696 100.39 7.09 -20.04
C ILE A 696 100.41 5.90 -21.01
N GLU A 697 99.81 6.06 -22.19
CA GLU A 697 99.74 4.99 -23.21
C GLU A 697 101.11 4.43 -23.63
N ALA A 698 102.16 5.25 -23.59
CA ALA A 698 103.51 4.82 -23.92
C ALA A 698 104.06 3.72 -22.99
N GLU A 699 103.46 3.53 -21.81
CA GLU A 699 103.83 2.48 -20.86
C GLU A 699 103.20 1.11 -21.19
N CYS A 700 102.23 1.06 -22.12
CA CYS A 700 101.50 -0.16 -22.54
C CYS A 700 102.00 -0.75 -23.86
N ARG A 701 103.12 -0.23 -24.39
CA ARG A 701 103.55 -0.36 -25.80
C ARG A 701 104.01 -1.75 -26.29
N PHE A 702 103.89 -2.80 -25.48
CA PHE A 702 104.33 -4.14 -25.88
C PHE A 702 103.21 -5.04 -26.44
N ASP A 703 101.94 -4.67 -26.29
CA ASP A 703 100.79 -5.56 -26.61
C ASP A 703 99.60 -4.87 -27.35
N ASP A 704 99.80 -3.75 -28.06
CA ASP A 704 98.71 -2.97 -28.69
C ASP A 704 97.58 -2.55 -27.71
N LYS A 705 97.91 -2.44 -26.42
CA LYS A 705 97.00 -2.01 -25.34
C LYS A 705 97.11 -0.51 -25.08
N GLN A 706 96.00 0.13 -24.73
CA GLN A 706 95.94 1.54 -24.33
C GLN A 706 95.91 1.68 -22.81
N CYS A 707 96.29 2.87 -22.31
CA CYS A 707 96.23 3.16 -20.90
C CYS A 707 94.84 3.68 -20.51
N ILE A 708 93.96 2.78 -20.11
CA ILE A 708 92.56 3.08 -19.76
C ILE A 708 92.43 3.02 -18.23
N ALA A 709 91.99 4.12 -17.62
CA ALA A 709 91.84 4.26 -16.17
C ALA A 709 93.07 3.80 -15.36
N GLY A 710 94.27 4.07 -15.89
CA GLY A 710 95.54 3.74 -15.25
C GLY A 710 96.01 2.29 -15.44
N ARG A 711 95.47 1.55 -16.42
CA ARG A 711 95.83 0.14 -16.70
C ARG A 711 96.01 -0.11 -18.19
N CYS A 712 96.91 -1.03 -18.53
CA CYS A 712 97.08 -1.45 -19.92
C CYS A 712 95.99 -2.45 -20.30
N ALA A 713 94.94 -1.97 -20.98
CA ALA A 713 93.82 -2.78 -21.46
C ALA A 713 93.75 -2.74 -22.99
N ALA A 714 93.24 -3.80 -23.62
CA ALA A 714 92.97 -3.80 -25.05
C ALA A 714 91.88 -2.76 -25.35
N ASP A 715 91.95 -2.09 -26.51
CA ASP A 715 90.93 -1.12 -26.92
C ASP A 715 89.57 -1.86 -27.04
N PRO A 716 88.56 -1.52 -26.22
CA PRO A 716 87.26 -2.21 -26.22
C PRO A 716 86.53 -2.13 -27.56
N CYS A 717 86.91 -1.17 -28.43
CA CYS A 717 86.29 -0.95 -29.73
C CYS A 717 87.07 -1.54 -30.90
N ASP A 718 88.19 -2.22 -30.64
CA ASP A 718 88.95 -2.89 -31.68
C ASP A 718 88.16 -4.08 -32.25
N GLY A 719 87.85 -4.03 -33.55
CA GLY A 719 87.04 -5.03 -34.25
C GLY A 719 85.51 -4.86 -34.14
N VAL A 720 85.00 -3.84 -33.44
CA VAL A 720 83.57 -3.54 -33.35
C VAL A 720 83.12 -2.74 -34.58
N LEU A 721 82.27 -3.34 -35.42
CA LEU A 721 81.67 -2.69 -36.59
C LEU A 721 80.25 -2.20 -36.25
N CYS A 722 80.12 -0.92 -35.94
CA CYS A 722 78.83 -0.31 -35.63
C CYS A 722 78.02 0.07 -36.87
N GLY A 723 76.70 0.19 -36.69
CA GLY A 723 75.79 0.63 -37.75
C GLY A 723 76.17 2.02 -38.28
N SER A 724 75.63 2.42 -39.44
CA SER A 724 76.09 3.63 -40.16
C SER A 724 75.98 4.95 -39.40
N ASN A 725 75.25 5.00 -38.28
CA ASN A 725 75.09 6.19 -37.44
C ASN A 725 75.55 5.99 -35.99
N GLU A 726 76.21 4.88 -35.69
CA GLU A 726 76.66 4.56 -34.33
C GLU A 726 78.18 4.63 -34.21
N VAL A 727 78.67 5.09 -33.07
CA VAL A 727 80.08 5.06 -32.70
C VAL A 727 80.25 4.04 -31.58
N CYS A 728 81.32 3.25 -31.62
CA CYS A 728 81.63 2.38 -30.50
C CYS A 728 82.10 3.24 -29.31
N ASP A 729 81.38 3.13 -28.19
CA ASP A 729 81.80 3.64 -26.89
C ASP A 729 81.88 2.46 -25.92
N ASN A 730 83.09 2.24 -25.38
CA ASN A 730 83.42 1.17 -24.44
C ASN A 730 82.97 -0.25 -24.85
N GLY A 731 83.07 -0.58 -26.15
CA GLY A 731 82.74 -1.91 -26.70
C GLY A 731 81.30 -2.11 -27.16
N THR A 732 80.47 -1.06 -27.05
CA THR A 732 79.07 -1.05 -27.47
C THR A 732 78.84 0.03 -28.51
N CYS A 733 78.06 -0.28 -29.56
CA CYS A 733 77.66 0.70 -30.54
C CYS A 733 76.55 1.56 -29.97
N VAL A 734 76.80 2.87 -29.89
CA VAL A 734 75.83 3.86 -29.44
C VAL A 734 75.59 4.85 -30.57
N ASP A 735 74.32 5.16 -30.86
CA ASP A 735 73.99 6.24 -31.79
C ASP A 735 74.22 7.56 -31.04
N PRO A 736 75.19 8.40 -31.43
CA PRO A 736 75.42 9.67 -30.74
C PRO A 736 74.24 10.65 -30.90
N ASN A 737 73.19 10.32 -31.66
CA ASN A 737 72.11 11.23 -32.05
C ASN A 737 70.65 10.71 -31.84
N ALA A 738 70.39 9.65 -31.08
CA ALA A 738 69.01 9.27 -30.66
C ALA A 738 68.99 9.05 -29.13
N GLY A 739 68.09 9.54 -28.25
CA GLY A 739 66.84 10.31 -28.18
C GLY A 739 66.32 10.15 -26.71
N GLY A 740 65.41 10.93 -26.11
CA GLY A 740 64.45 11.91 -26.63
C GLY A 740 63.76 12.78 -25.55
N GLU A 741 62.96 13.74 -26.03
CA GLU A 741 62.13 14.71 -25.27
C GLU A 741 60.70 14.77 -25.88
N ASP A 742 59.71 14.99 -25.00
CA ASP A 742 58.35 15.60 -25.11
C ASP A 742 57.23 15.12 -26.07
N ALA A 743 56.01 14.92 -25.51
CA ALA A 743 54.81 15.76 -25.74
C ALA A 743 53.54 15.24 -24.99
N GLY A 744 52.74 16.15 -24.40
CA GLY A 744 51.40 15.88 -23.86
C GLY A 744 50.25 16.42 -24.74
N GLY A 745 48.98 16.14 -24.39
CA GLY A 745 47.81 16.82 -24.95
C GLY A 745 46.49 16.02 -24.97
N ASP A 746 45.41 16.74 -24.67
CA ASP A 746 44.04 16.38 -24.27
C ASP A 746 43.02 16.16 -25.44
N ALA A 747 41.82 15.68 -25.07
CA ALA A 747 40.50 15.76 -25.75
C ALA A 747 40.12 14.86 -26.97
N GLY A 748 38.96 14.19 -26.83
CA GLY A 748 37.83 14.30 -27.78
C GLY A 748 37.43 13.10 -28.66
N GLY A 749 36.31 12.45 -28.29
CA GLY A 749 35.10 12.33 -29.13
C GLY A 749 35.04 11.40 -30.36
N ALA A 750 34.01 10.54 -30.32
CA ALA A 750 33.12 10.12 -31.41
C ALA A 750 33.50 8.95 -32.35
N ASP A 751 32.75 7.87 -32.15
CA ASP A 751 31.80 7.25 -33.11
C ASP A 751 32.28 6.22 -34.16
N ALA A 752 31.34 5.30 -34.42
CA ALA A 752 31.21 4.31 -35.49
C ALA A 752 31.96 2.97 -35.39
N GLY A 753 31.25 1.99 -34.81
CA GLY A 753 30.70 0.85 -35.54
C GLY A 753 31.65 -0.13 -36.25
N THR A 754 31.54 -1.41 -35.93
CA THR A 754 31.02 -2.46 -36.85
C THR A 754 31.22 -3.85 -36.24
N GLY A 755 30.11 -4.59 -36.14
CA GLY A 755 29.98 -5.97 -36.61
C GLY A 755 30.94 -7.05 -36.10
N SER A 756 30.32 -8.06 -35.49
CA SER A 756 30.18 -9.40 -36.10
C SER A 756 30.79 -10.55 -35.32
N THR A 757 29.86 -11.45 -34.98
CA THR A 757 29.89 -12.91 -35.14
C THR A 757 30.53 -13.82 -34.11
N ASP A 758 29.66 -14.75 -33.72
CA ASP A 758 29.85 -16.19 -33.57
C ASP A 758 30.62 -16.71 -32.37
N GLY A 759 29.90 -17.55 -31.63
CA GLY A 759 30.25 -18.96 -31.73
C GLY A 759 30.20 -19.71 -30.43
N SER A 760 29.04 -20.30 -30.15
CA SER A 760 28.84 -21.69 -29.74
C SER A 760 30.07 -22.45 -29.19
N ASN A 761 29.92 -23.09 -28.02
CA ASN A 761 29.67 -24.53 -27.95
C ASN A 761 29.82 -25.10 -26.53
N LYS A 762 28.85 -25.97 -26.21
CA LYS A 762 29.03 -27.34 -25.67
C LYS A 762 29.46 -27.46 -24.20
N LYS A 763 28.60 -28.09 -23.40
CA LYS A 763 28.65 -29.54 -23.03
C LYS A 763 29.07 -29.61 -21.55
N ASP A 764 28.64 -30.51 -20.68
CA ASP A 764 28.06 -31.84 -20.80
C ASP A 764 27.36 -32.16 -19.45
N ASP A 765 26.21 -32.83 -19.55
CA ASP A 765 25.86 -34.05 -18.80
C ASP A 765 25.69 -34.08 -17.27
N GLY A 766 24.58 -34.70 -16.83
CA GLY A 766 24.58 -35.44 -15.55
C GLY A 766 23.25 -35.52 -14.81
N GLY A 767 22.24 -36.21 -15.37
CA GLY A 767 21.07 -36.60 -14.59
C GLY A 767 21.36 -37.70 -13.56
N CYS A 768 20.58 -37.75 -12.47
CA CYS A 768 20.14 -39.02 -11.89
C CYS A 768 18.91 -38.84 -10.99
N SER A 769 17.98 -39.76 -11.16
CA SER A 769 16.69 -39.88 -10.47
C SER A 769 16.85 -40.53 -9.09
N THR A 770 15.90 -40.31 -8.16
CA THR A 770 15.08 -41.36 -7.49
C THR A 770 14.22 -40.78 -6.36
N THR A 771 12.90 -40.97 -6.44
CA THR A 771 11.98 -41.17 -5.29
C THR A 771 11.97 -42.69 -4.93
N PRO A 772 11.24 -43.25 -3.93
CA PRO A 772 10.18 -42.70 -3.05
C PRO A 772 10.17 -43.22 -1.58
N GLY A 773 9.24 -42.74 -0.75
CA GLY A 773 8.89 -43.40 0.53
C GLY A 773 7.64 -42.87 1.26
N GLY A 774 6.53 -43.63 1.19
CA GLY A 774 5.40 -43.56 2.16
C GLY A 774 5.80 -44.14 3.54
N VAL A 775 5.04 -44.09 4.64
CA VAL A 775 3.63 -44.45 4.96
C VAL A 775 3.37 -44.03 6.46
N PRO A 776 2.32 -44.42 7.23
CA PRO A 776 0.83 -44.35 7.13
C PRO A 776 0.10 -43.69 8.35
N GLY A 777 -1.10 -43.13 8.12
CA GLY A 777 -2.42 -43.61 8.64
C GLY A 777 -2.92 -43.43 10.10
N SER A 778 -4.24 -43.13 10.17
CA SER A 778 -5.26 -43.33 11.25
C SER A 778 -5.50 -42.14 12.20
N GLY A 779 -6.70 -41.66 12.56
CA GLY A 779 -8.11 -42.04 12.34
C GLY A 779 -9.00 -41.47 13.49
N MET A 780 -10.33 -41.32 13.24
CA MET A 780 -11.44 -40.86 14.14
C MET A 780 -11.54 -39.33 14.36
N MET A 781 -12.71 -38.67 14.32
CA MET A 781 -14.07 -39.11 14.66
C MET A 781 -15.15 -38.20 14.03
N LEU A 782 -16.19 -38.81 13.43
CA LEU A 782 -17.51 -38.22 13.13
C LEU A 782 -18.20 -37.74 14.42
N VAL A 783 -19.04 -36.68 14.34
CA VAL A 783 -20.45 -36.65 14.81
C VAL A 783 -21.12 -35.26 14.57
N LEU A 784 -22.13 -35.28 13.68
CA LEU A 784 -23.43 -34.55 13.61
C LEU A 784 -23.47 -32.99 13.61
N ALA A 785 -24.43 -32.29 12.98
CA ALA A 785 -25.33 -32.41 11.82
C ALA A 785 -26.40 -31.30 11.95
N ALA A 786 -26.61 -30.55 10.86
CA ALA A 786 -27.88 -29.98 10.36
C ALA A 786 -28.65 -28.90 11.17
N LEU A 787 -29.03 -27.81 10.49
CA LEU A 787 -30.33 -27.72 9.79
C LEU A 787 -30.51 -26.37 9.05
N GLY A 788 -30.57 -26.44 7.72
CA GLY A 788 -31.20 -25.43 6.87
C GLY A 788 -32.71 -25.67 6.72
N GLY A 789 -33.41 -24.60 6.34
CA GLY A 789 -34.66 -24.51 5.57
C GLY A 789 -35.81 -25.50 5.80
N LEU A 790 -37.01 -24.98 6.09
CA LEU A 790 -38.13 -24.98 5.13
C LEU A 790 -39.41 -24.38 5.75
N LEU A 791 -40.00 -23.44 5.01
CA LEU A 791 -41.36 -22.94 5.18
C LEU A 791 -42.40 -23.94 4.60
N TRP A 792 -43.54 -24.01 5.30
CA TRP A 792 -44.91 -24.29 4.81
C TRP A 792 -45.29 -25.73 4.37
N ARG A 793 -46.49 -26.29 4.62
CA ARG A 793 -47.79 -25.76 5.08
C ARG A 793 -48.75 -26.91 5.49
N ARG A 794 -49.67 -26.58 6.42
CA ARG A 794 -51.13 -26.88 6.47
C ARG A 794 -51.72 -28.11 7.21
N ARG A 795 -52.79 -27.76 7.96
CA ARG A 795 -53.89 -28.54 8.60
C ARG A 795 -53.49 -29.12 9.97
N SER A 796 -54.10 -28.75 11.10
CA SER A 796 -55.50 -28.40 11.40
C SER A 796 -55.57 -27.50 12.63
#